data_AF-R1FWC4-F1
#
_entry.id   AF-R1FWC4-F1
#
_cell.length_a   1.000
_cell.length_b   1.000
_cell.length_c   1.000
_cell.angle_alpha   90.00
_cell.angle_beta   90.00
_cell.angle_gamma   90.00
#
_symmetry.space_group_name_H-M   'P 1'
#
loop_
_entity.id
_entity.type
_entity.pdbx_description
1 polymer ?
#
loop_
_entity_poly.entity_id
_entity_poly.type
_entity_poly.pdbx_seq_one_letter_code
_entity_poly.pdbx_strand_id
1 'polypeptide(L)'
;MFSWLVALVVAAFPLSAAAEQLIKSNSLNPCMANSGLSATLFNVVFTPANRSLAFNIVGVSDISGNVTAELDVYAYGLEIFTYNLNPCENEDLKSLCPMNTGQIPIDSNAPLDEDTVSQVPGIAYTVPDLDGLVQIRLSDAESGKLRACVEADLSNGKTVYQKAAAWTSAIIVGSGLTASAIASGLGHSYTATHVATSTMSLFGYFQSQAYIGMAAVDLPPIAASWTQNFQWSMGIIRVGSFQTLATWYQRATGGTASTLLSNLGTASVDVQRKLFKRTNNAGSSDTSNTVTLRGIERVGFRAGIEPTNIFLTGYIIFIIFFLSVTLAVCLFRAMLQGLAKKGKLKDNQFQEFRERWSTVLKGILFRITLIGFPQMVVLCFWELWARDSSAEVVLAVFTLVAMFCILARACFGIIQVAKTSKELHHTPAYLLFSNAVFLQKWGALYSQFRAKAYFFMVPILVFSLAKGMFIALGQDHGKVQAIGLLILELGFLVVICILRPYMNKKINALNISIAVFNLLGAIFLLIFTEIFNQPGIVTGVSGVVFFIYNAAASMVLLIMVLLTSFMAIISKNPDERYHPIRDDRASFMKSNSQNQLTTELDALGVTARNETTIPSPFKLGPLDQLVNLSVPIAVVFTYKSGIAVERLQRALARLLDYYPHLTGRLRISEEDGTREMTALGSGAELLVAECTSRLDAFSSPVDLPGRGGNALCAPFDPSLEAVCRDPQFTIQHTRFACGAVALGVRLHHTLCDSDGFFQLVRDLAELYRSIGPDPDSTPGALAHPPCIRGYLSELLYDMPPDDRKAALEYQPSLFHVDPTPVATAAPAPPTTIPTPPPVVGRIIRITGAELAALKAHATNPNGASWISTFDALAAHLWQTLYRARLQLRAATSPPLSTAFLTSVNHRARLAPPPRHFPNCLFTPYCTTADLATAPLWQLAQTMHALTRTPSAAAATATVRWIAAQPDKRRIRWGFPGGEGAFMFSAWSKFDAYHF
;
A
#
# COMPACT_ATOMS: atom_id res chain seq x y z
N MET A 1 15.98 33.08 6.89
CA MET A 1 15.81 32.07 5.82
C MET A 1 15.03 32.62 4.62
N PHE A 2 13.94 33.38 4.82
CA PHE A 2 13.18 34.03 3.75
C PHE A 2 13.99 35.07 2.95
N SER A 3 14.81 35.92 3.61
CA SER A 3 15.67 36.90 2.91
C SER A 3 16.81 36.28 2.08
N TRP A 4 17.36 35.14 2.52
CA TRP A 4 18.39 34.42 1.76
C TRP A 4 17.81 33.69 0.55
N LEU A 5 16.53 33.29 0.62
CA LEU A 5 15.78 32.73 -0.51
C LEU A 5 15.47 33.77 -1.58
N VAL A 6 15.16 35.01 -1.20
CA VAL A 6 14.97 36.12 -2.15
C VAL A 6 16.28 36.44 -2.87
N ALA A 7 17.42 36.46 -2.17
CA ALA A 7 18.72 36.73 -2.78
C ALA A 7 19.16 35.64 -3.79
N LEU A 8 18.86 34.37 -3.52
CA LEU A 8 19.17 33.26 -4.43
C LEU A 8 18.26 33.22 -5.67
N VAL A 9 17.00 33.69 -5.54
CA VAL A 9 16.06 33.81 -6.67
C VAL A 9 16.44 34.98 -7.59
N VAL A 10 16.97 36.07 -7.04
CA VAL A 10 17.48 37.20 -7.84
C VAL A 10 18.76 36.83 -8.61
N ALA A 11 19.60 35.95 -8.05
CA ALA A 11 20.85 35.52 -8.68
C ALA A 11 20.69 34.49 -9.82
N ALA A 12 19.51 33.88 -9.98
CA ALA A 12 19.25 32.82 -10.96
C ALA A 12 18.51 33.28 -12.22
N PHE A 13 18.28 34.59 -12.41
CA PHE A 13 17.74 35.09 -13.67
C PHE A 13 18.80 34.93 -14.77
N PRO A 14 18.53 34.16 -15.85
CA PRO A 14 19.38 34.22 -17.02
C PRO A 14 19.32 35.64 -17.58
N LEU A 15 20.49 36.18 -17.94
CA LEU A 15 20.63 37.36 -18.80
C LEU A 15 19.72 37.13 -20.00
N SER A 16 18.62 37.88 -20.05
CA SER A 16 17.69 37.83 -21.17
C SER A 16 18.46 38.31 -22.39
N ALA A 17 18.69 37.41 -23.35
CA ALA A 17 19.03 37.84 -24.69
C ALA A 17 17.96 38.83 -25.13
N ALA A 18 18.37 40.05 -25.51
CA ALA A 18 17.46 41.09 -25.96
C ALA A 18 16.81 40.64 -27.27
N ALA A 19 15.69 39.93 -27.15
CA ALA A 19 14.85 39.60 -28.28
C ALA A 19 14.33 40.90 -28.90
N GLU A 20 14.43 41.01 -30.22
CA GLU A 20 13.97 42.16 -30.98
C GLU A 20 12.48 42.42 -30.69
N GLN A 21 12.14 43.69 -30.43
CA GLN A 21 10.75 44.07 -30.22
C GLN A 21 10.04 44.05 -31.57
N LEU A 22 8.91 43.35 -31.64
CA LEU A 22 8.08 43.27 -32.83
C LEU A 22 6.62 43.02 -32.45
N ILE A 23 5.69 43.41 -33.31
CA ILE A 23 4.30 42.97 -33.30
C ILE A 23 4.03 42.31 -34.64
N LYS A 24 3.47 41.11 -34.63
CA LYS A 24 3.19 40.35 -35.84
C LYS A 24 1.79 39.77 -35.84
N SER A 25 1.27 39.48 -37.02
CA SER A 25 0.04 38.76 -37.25
C SER A 25 0.22 37.76 -38.37
N ASN A 26 -0.21 36.51 -38.15
CA ASN A 26 0.01 35.39 -39.08
C ASN A 26 -1.30 34.79 -39.61
N SER A 27 -2.45 35.36 -39.22
CA SER A 27 -3.77 34.82 -39.55
C SER A 27 -4.77 35.95 -39.73
N LEU A 28 -5.67 35.76 -40.69
CA LEU A 28 -6.77 36.67 -40.98
C LEU A 28 -8.08 35.87 -40.95
N ASN A 29 -8.91 36.14 -39.95
CA ASN A 29 -10.13 35.37 -39.67
C ASN A 29 -11.38 36.18 -40.07
N PRO A 30 -12.38 35.59 -40.72
CA PRO A 30 -13.61 36.33 -41.05
C PRO A 30 -14.48 36.58 -39.80
N CYS A 31 -14.83 37.83 -39.53
CA CYS A 31 -15.68 38.20 -38.39
C CYS A 31 -17.19 38.19 -38.67
N MET A 32 -17.59 38.17 -39.95
CA MET A 32 -18.99 38.00 -40.38
C MET A 32 -19.21 36.70 -41.14
N ALA A 33 -20.45 36.19 -41.12
CA ALA A 33 -20.85 35.09 -42.00
C ALA A 33 -20.88 35.58 -43.47
N ASN A 34 -20.37 34.76 -44.40
CA ASN A 34 -20.23 35.11 -45.82
C ASN A 34 -19.41 36.40 -46.06
N SER A 35 -18.26 36.55 -45.37
CA SER A 35 -17.32 37.64 -45.63
C SER A 35 -16.78 37.55 -47.05
N GLY A 36 -16.94 38.61 -47.86
CA GLY A 36 -16.42 38.68 -49.23
C GLY A 36 -14.89 38.86 -49.33
N LEU A 37 -14.17 38.79 -48.21
CA LEU A 37 -12.71 38.85 -48.15
C LEU A 37 -12.20 37.73 -47.24
N SER A 38 -11.19 37.01 -47.71
CA SER A 38 -10.40 36.03 -46.96
C SER A 38 -8.92 36.11 -47.36
N ALA A 39 -8.02 35.43 -46.66
CA ALA A 39 -6.62 35.34 -47.06
C ALA A 39 -6.10 33.90 -46.95
N THR A 40 -5.31 33.47 -47.94
CA THR A 40 -4.61 32.18 -47.92
C THR A 40 -3.24 32.31 -47.25
N LEU A 41 -2.61 33.48 -47.36
CA LEU A 41 -1.39 33.85 -46.64
C LEU A 41 -1.61 35.24 -46.03
N PHE A 42 -1.33 35.38 -44.74
CA PHE A 42 -1.38 36.68 -44.08
C PHE A 42 -0.21 36.76 -43.10
N ASN A 43 0.79 37.56 -43.40
CA ASN A 43 1.94 37.78 -42.54
C ASN A 43 2.27 39.26 -42.50
N VAL A 44 2.02 39.90 -41.36
CA VAL A 44 2.33 41.30 -41.12
C VAL A 44 3.27 41.36 -39.93
N VAL A 45 4.40 42.05 -40.06
CA VAL A 45 5.40 42.23 -39.00
C VAL A 45 5.75 43.71 -38.90
N PHE A 46 5.46 44.28 -37.75
CA PHE A 46 5.87 45.60 -37.34
C PHE A 46 7.08 45.53 -36.43
N THR A 47 8.16 46.21 -36.83
CA THR A 47 9.40 46.32 -36.05
C THR A 47 9.64 47.78 -35.67
N PRO A 48 9.49 48.17 -34.38
CA PRO A 48 9.72 49.55 -33.94
C PRO A 48 11.18 50.02 -34.10
N ALA A 49 12.17 49.12 -33.99
CA ALA A 49 13.59 49.52 -33.99
C ALA A 49 14.07 50.11 -35.33
N ASN A 50 13.52 49.65 -36.45
CA ASN A 50 13.82 50.14 -37.79
C ASN A 50 12.60 50.84 -38.45
N ARG A 51 11.54 51.10 -37.67
CA ARG A 51 10.27 51.73 -38.09
C ARG A 51 9.69 51.11 -39.37
N SER A 52 9.71 49.78 -39.47
CA SER A 52 9.27 49.07 -40.67
C SER A 52 8.03 48.22 -40.42
N LEU A 53 7.06 48.30 -41.32
CA LEU A 53 5.90 47.42 -41.40
C LEU A 53 6.05 46.54 -42.66
N ALA A 54 6.50 45.31 -42.47
CA ALA A 54 6.58 44.32 -43.53
C ALA A 54 5.24 43.57 -43.63
N PHE A 55 4.67 43.46 -44.83
CA PHE A 55 3.43 42.72 -45.06
C PHE A 55 3.53 41.85 -46.31
N ASN A 56 3.24 40.57 -46.14
CA ASN A 56 3.14 39.57 -47.18
C ASN A 56 1.76 38.88 -47.05
N ILE A 57 0.84 39.28 -47.91
CA ILE A 57 -0.57 38.93 -47.86
C ILE A 57 -0.99 38.40 -49.22
N VAL A 58 -1.66 37.25 -49.25
CA VAL A 58 -2.36 36.73 -50.43
C VAL A 58 -3.84 36.64 -50.06
N GLY A 59 -4.56 37.72 -50.37
CA GLY A 59 -6.00 37.82 -50.15
C GLY A 59 -6.80 37.17 -51.28
N VAL A 60 -8.03 36.75 -51.01
CA VAL A 60 -9.05 36.40 -52.01
C VAL A 60 -10.27 37.28 -51.75
N SER A 61 -10.64 38.08 -52.74
CA SER A 61 -11.80 38.97 -52.69
C SER A 61 -12.89 38.49 -53.64
N ASP A 62 -14.12 38.44 -53.14
CA ASP A 62 -15.35 38.26 -53.92
C ASP A 62 -16.10 39.60 -54.10
N ILE A 63 -15.50 40.71 -53.70
CA ILE A 63 -16.07 42.06 -53.78
C ILE A 63 -15.64 42.72 -55.09
N SER A 64 -16.60 43.33 -55.78
CA SER A 64 -16.38 44.18 -56.96
C SER A 64 -17.00 45.55 -56.73
N GLY A 65 -16.19 46.62 -56.86
CA GLY A 65 -16.65 48.02 -56.73
C GLY A 65 -15.79 48.86 -55.78
N ASN A 66 -16.22 50.10 -55.54
CA ASN A 66 -15.55 51.01 -54.61
C ASN A 66 -15.93 50.66 -53.16
N VAL A 67 -14.92 50.50 -52.31
CA VAL A 67 -15.09 50.13 -50.91
C VAL A 67 -14.46 51.18 -50.00
N THR A 68 -15.03 51.31 -48.81
CA THR A 68 -14.45 52.04 -47.67
C THR A 68 -14.03 51.02 -46.62
N ALA A 69 -12.84 51.20 -46.04
CA ALA A 69 -12.29 50.30 -45.04
C ALA A 69 -12.22 51.02 -43.69
N GLU A 70 -12.85 50.45 -42.67
CA GLU A 70 -12.73 50.88 -41.28
C GLU A 70 -11.82 49.89 -40.55
N LEU A 71 -10.71 50.38 -40.01
CA LEU A 71 -9.74 49.62 -39.22
C LEU A 71 -9.94 49.94 -37.74
N ASP A 72 -10.47 48.99 -36.98
CA ASP A 72 -10.59 49.08 -35.54
C ASP A 72 -9.46 48.30 -34.89
N VAL A 73 -8.62 48.97 -34.10
CA VAL A 73 -7.56 48.31 -33.33
C VAL A 73 -8.04 48.15 -31.90
N TYR A 74 -8.16 46.90 -31.43
CA TYR A 74 -8.46 46.61 -30.04
C TYR A 74 -7.23 46.08 -29.31
N ALA A 75 -7.07 46.53 -28.06
CA ALA A 75 -6.09 45.99 -27.13
C ALA A 75 -6.75 45.73 -25.77
N TYR A 76 -6.57 44.52 -25.24
CA TYR A 76 -7.22 44.03 -24.03
C TYR A 76 -8.74 44.28 -24.07
N GLY A 77 -9.35 44.11 -25.23
CA GLY A 77 -10.77 44.37 -25.44
C GLY A 77 -11.25 45.82 -25.25
N LEU A 78 -10.34 46.79 -25.29
CA LEU A 78 -10.64 48.21 -25.48
C LEU A 78 -10.36 48.58 -26.94
N GLU A 79 -11.28 49.29 -27.58
CA GLU A 79 -11.02 49.96 -28.86
C GLU A 79 -10.03 51.11 -28.61
N ILE A 80 -8.83 51.02 -29.19
CA ILE A 80 -7.75 51.98 -28.99
C ILE A 80 -7.81 53.07 -30.05
N PHE A 81 -8.02 52.68 -31.29
CA PHE A 81 -8.02 53.58 -32.44
C PHE A 81 -8.88 53.03 -33.57
N THR A 82 -9.60 53.92 -34.24
CA THR A 82 -10.42 53.66 -35.43
C THR A 82 -9.83 54.46 -36.58
N TYR A 83 -9.43 53.79 -37.65
CA TYR A 83 -8.91 54.42 -38.86
C TYR A 83 -9.87 54.20 -40.01
N ASN A 84 -10.45 55.29 -40.52
CA ASN A 84 -11.24 55.25 -41.73
C ASN A 84 -10.32 55.45 -42.94
N LEU A 85 -10.16 54.40 -43.72
CA LEU A 85 -9.30 54.35 -44.89
C LEU A 85 -10.18 54.25 -46.15
N ASN A 86 -10.09 55.26 -47.00
CA ASN A 86 -10.64 55.22 -48.35
C ASN A 86 -9.50 54.84 -49.33
N PRO A 87 -9.47 53.60 -49.88
CA PRO A 87 -8.41 53.15 -50.78
C PRO A 87 -8.32 53.99 -52.06
N CYS A 88 -9.39 54.71 -52.43
CA CYS A 88 -9.42 55.57 -53.62
C CYS A 88 -8.72 56.93 -53.40
N GLU A 89 -8.60 57.39 -52.15
CA GLU A 89 -8.00 58.68 -51.79
C GLU A 89 -6.51 58.56 -51.42
N ASN A 90 -6.08 57.38 -50.96
CA ASN A 90 -4.72 57.14 -50.52
C ASN A 90 -3.85 56.62 -51.67
N GLU A 91 -2.76 57.32 -52.00
CA GLU A 91 -1.90 56.98 -53.15
C GLU A 91 -1.30 55.57 -53.04
N ASP A 92 -1.01 55.11 -51.83
CA ASP A 92 -0.40 53.80 -51.57
C ASP A 92 -1.40 52.63 -51.71
N LEU A 93 -2.71 52.92 -51.70
CA LEU A 93 -3.78 51.92 -51.72
C LEU A 93 -4.71 52.04 -52.93
N LYS A 94 -4.36 52.90 -53.91
CA LYS A 94 -5.07 53.07 -55.19
C LYS A 94 -5.25 51.74 -55.95
N SER A 95 -4.35 50.78 -55.77
CA SER A 95 -4.45 49.44 -56.39
C SER A 95 -5.65 48.62 -55.92
N LEU A 96 -6.25 48.99 -54.78
CA LEU A 96 -7.44 48.35 -54.20
C LEU A 96 -8.75 49.08 -54.59
N CYS A 97 -8.68 50.14 -55.41
CA CYS A 97 -9.86 50.89 -55.88
C CYS A 97 -9.90 51.00 -57.43
N PRO A 98 -10.91 50.42 -58.12
CA PRO A 98 -11.98 49.59 -57.57
C PRO A 98 -11.46 48.21 -57.15
N MET A 99 -12.06 47.65 -56.10
CA MET A 99 -11.74 46.30 -55.66
C MET A 99 -12.23 45.32 -56.72
N ASN A 100 -11.40 44.35 -57.11
CA ASN A 100 -11.73 43.36 -58.12
C ASN A 100 -11.85 41.96 -57.50
N THR A 101 -12.71 41.12 -58.07
CA THR A 101 -12.82 39.72 -57.69
C THR A 101 -11.57 38.94 -58.10
N GLY A 102 -10.93 38.24 -57.18
CA GLY A 102 -9.72 37.45 -57.45
C GLY A 102 -8.70 37.43 -56.31
N GLN A 103 -7.50 36.92 -56.61
CA GLN A 103 -6.38 36.93 -55.67
C GLN A 103 -5.67 38.28 -55.65
N ILE A 104 -5.37 38.77 -54.45
CA ILE A 104 -4.70 40.04 -54.18
C ILE A 104 -3.36 39.73 -53.49
N PRO A 105 -2.27 39.51 -54.24
CA PRO A 105 -0.94 39.37 -53.66
C PRO A 105 -0.36 40.75 -53.35
N ILE A 106 -0.03 40.99 -52.08
CA ILE A 106 0.61 42.20 -51.58
C ILE A 106 1.86 41.77 -50.82
N ASP A 107 3.03 42.07 -51.35
CA ASP A 107 4.32 41.87 -50.68
C ASP A 107 5.09 43.19 -50.72
N SER A 108 5.22 43.84 -49.56
CA SER A 108 5.93 45.11 -49.45
C SER A 108 6.41 45.37 -48.02
N ASN A 109 7.29 46.36 -47.88
CA ASN A 109 7.78 46.86 -46.61
C ASN A 109 7.63 48.38 -46.57
N ALA A 110 6.72 48.87 -45.73
CA ALA A 110 6.45 50.30 -45.59
C ALA A 110 7.20 50.88 -44.39
N PRO A 111 7.97 51.96 -44.56
CA PRO A 111 8.48 52.73 -43.43
C PRO A 111 7.33 53.48 -42.73
N LEU A 112 7.31 53.46 -41.40
CA LEU A 112 6.33 54.17 -40.58
C LEU A 112 6.93 55.44 -39.99
N ASP A 113 6.12 56.49 -39.96
CA ASP A 113 6.40 57.77 -39.32
C ASP A 113 6.55 57.63 -37.81
N GLU A 114 7.39 58.49 -37.23
CA GLU A 114 7.79 58.41 -35.82
C GLU A 114 6.60 58.64 -34.87
N ASP A 115 5.65 59.49 -35.27
CA ASP A 115 4.40 59.72 -34.55
C ASP A 115 3.55 58.46 -34.47
N THR A 116 3.42 57.70 -35.57
CA THR A 116 2.66 56.44 -35.64
C THR A 116 3.28 55.35 -34.74
N VAL A 117 4.62 55.28 -34.68
CA VAL A 117 5.34 54.33 -33.80
C VAL A 117 5.15 54.68 -32.32
N SER A 118 5.12 55.98 -31.98
CA SER A 118 5.00 56.46 -30.60
C SER A 118 3.62 56.19 -29.95
N GLN A 119 2.59 56.00 -30.77
CA GLN A 119 1.23 55.71 -30.31
C GLN A 119 1.05 54.29 -29.76
N VAL A 120 1.96 53.35 -30.09
CA VAL A 120 1.89 51.97 -29.58
C VAL A 120 2.48 51.91 -28.17
N PRO A 121 1.68 51.62 -27.13
CA PRO A 121 2.16 51.64 -25.76
C PRO A 121 3.23 50.56 -25.52
N GLY A 122 4.27 50.89 -24.76
CA GLY A 122 5.39 49.97 -24.45
C GLY A 122 4.97 48.64 -23.81
N ILE A 123 3.77 48.60 -23.20
CA ILE A 123 3.15 47.39 -22.64
C ILE A 123 2.89 46.33 -23.72
N ALA A 124 2.58 46.74 -24.96
CA ALA A 124 2.31 45.84 -26.07
C ALA A 124 3.54 44.97 -26.45
N TYR A 125 4.75 45.50 -26.26
CA TYR A 125 6.00 44.77 -26.55
C TYR A 125 6.52 43.94 -25.36
N THR A 126 5.98 44.15 -24.16
CA THR A 126 6.51 43.56 -22.92
C THR A 126 5.64 42.45 -22.36
N VAL A 127 4.31 42.61 -22.35
CA VAL A 127 3.39 41.61 -21.79
C VAL A 127 3.24 40.43 -22.76
N PRO A 128 3.61 39.19 -22.35
CA PRO A 128 3.50 38.01 -23.21
C PRO A 128 2.03 37.64 -23.51
N ASP A 129 1.82 36.94 -24.63
CA ASP A 129 0.50 36.56 -25.14
C ASP A 129 -0.45 37.76 -25.23
N LEU A 130 0.02 38.80 -25.94
CA LEU A 130 -0.73 40.04 -26.16
C LEU A 130 -2.17 39.75 -26.61
N ASP A 131 -3.10 40.39 -25.93
CA ASP A 131 -4.52 40.37 -26.27
C ASP A 131 -4.84 41.57 -27.17
N GLY A 132 -4.28 41.55 -28.38
CA GLY A 132 -4.52 42.59 -29.39
C GLY A 132 -5.14 42.00 -30.65
N LEU A 133 -6.07 42.73 -31.26
CA LEU A 133 -6.68 42.35 -32.53
C LEU A 133 -6.91 43.61 -33.38
N VAL A 134 -6.81 43.46 -34.70
CA VAL A 134 -7.21 44.48 -35.66
C VAL A 134 -8.40 43.94 -36.43
N GLN A 135 -9.52 44.63 -36.35
CA GLN A 135 -10.71 44.31 -37.13
C GLN A 135 -10.79 45.26 -38.32
N ILE A 136 -11.00 44.71 -39.51
CA ILE A 136 -11.11 45.43 -40.77
C ILE A 136 -12.52 45.20 -41.29
N ARG A 137 -13.30 46.27 -41.38
CA ARG A 137 -14.67 46.26 -41.93
C ARG A 137 -14.65 46.93 -43.28
N LEU A 138 -15.08 46.20 -44.32
CA LEU A 138 -15.20 46.71 -45.67
C LEU A 138 -16.67 46.96 -45.99
N SER A 139 -17.00 48.21 -46.25
CA SER A 139 -18.33 48.67 -46.62
C SER A 139 -18.33 49.22 -48.03
N ASP A 140 -19.40 48.95 -48.76
CA ASP A 140 -19.64 49.52 -50.08
C ASP A 140 -19.75 51.05 -50.01
N ALA A 141 -19.01 51.77 -50.85
CA ALA A 141 -18.88 53.24 -50.74
C ALA A 141 -20.18 53.99 -51.07
N GLU A 142 -21.08 53.41 -51.87
CA GLU A 142 -22.34 54.05 -52.28
C GLU A 142 -23.51 53.67 -51.37
N SER A 143 -23.59 52.39 -50.98
CA SER A 143 -24.71 51.84 -50.20
C SER A 143 -24.46 51.77 -48.70
N GLY A 144 -23.22 51.92 -48.24
CA GLY A 144 -22.83 51.77 -46.83
C GLY A 144 -23.02 50.36 -46.27
N LYS A 145 -23.31 49.37 -47.12
CA LYS A 145 -23.56 47.99 -46.70
C LYS A 145 -22.24 47.26 -46.44
N LEU A 146 -22.10 46.65 -45.27
CA LEU A 146 -20.95 45.81 -44.92
C LEU A 146 -20.86 44.59 -45.86
N ARG A 147 -19.73 44.46 -46.57
CA ARG A 147 -19.44 43.39 -47.54
C ARG A 147 -18.46 42.35 -47.02
N ALA A 148 -17.50 42.78 -46.22
CA ALA A 148 -16.56 41.88 -45.56
C ALA A 148 -16.16 42.41 -44.19
N CYS A 149 -15.82 41.48 -43.32
CA CYS A 149 -15.32 41.74 -41.98
C CYS A 149 -14.24 40.70 -41.75
N VAL A 150 -13.00 41.14 -41.51
CA VAL A 150 -11.88 40.27 -41.18
C VAL A 150 -11.13 40.77 -39.94
N GLU A 151 -10.55 39.86 -39.17
CA GLU A 151 -9.84 40.11 -37.93
C GLU A 151 -8.44 39.51 -38.00
N ALA A 152 -7.44 40.31 -37.62
CA ALA A 152 -6.04 39.91 -37.55
C ALA A 152 -5.57 39.92 -36.09
N ASP A 153 -5.14 38.76 -35.59
CA ASP A 153 -4.63 38.65 -34.22
C ASP A 153 -3.22 39.23 -34.13
N LEU A 154 -3.00 40.11 -33.15
CA LEU A 154 -1.69 40.69 -32.87
C LEU A 154 -0.95 39.85 -31.83
N SER A 155 0.32 39.57 -32.11
CA SER A 155 1.25 38.87 -31.22
C SER A 155 2.57 39.61 -31.15
N ASN A 156 3.13 39.79 -29.96
CA ASN A 156 4.48 40.33 -29.80
C ASN A 156 5.58 39.24 -29.82
N GLY A 157 5.25 38.02 -30.26
CA GLY A 157 6.17 36.89 -30.32
C GLY A 157 6.55 36.29 -28.95
N LYS A 158 6.08 36.86 -27.83
CA LYS A 158 6.34 36.36 -26.48
C LYS A 158 5.15 35.55 -25.99
N THR A 159 5.42 34.43 -25.32
CA THR A 159 4.36 33.58 -24.72
C THR A 159 4.81 33.04 -23.36
N VAL A 160 3.86 32.92 -22.43
CA VAL A 160 4.04 32.22 -21.15
C VAL A 160 3.94 30.70 -21.31
N TYR A 161 3.48 30.20 -22.46
CA TYR A 161 3.51 28.77 -22.75
C TYR A 161 4.92 28.33 -23.14
N GLN A 162 5.60 27.67 -22.21
CA GLN A 162 7.00 27.26 -22.36
C GLN A 162 7.13 25.76 -22.12
N LYS A 163 7.48 25.00 -23.17
CA LYS A 163 7.71 23.55 -23.07
C LYS A 163 8.73 23.20 -21.98
N ALA A 164 9.77 24.03 -21.82
CA ALA A 164 10.78 23.86 -20.78
C ALA A 164 10.18 23.97 -19.37
N ALA A 165 9.27 24.93 -19.13
CA ALA A 165 8.59 25.08 -17.85
C ALA A 165 7.70 23.87 -17.54
N ALA A 166 6.93 23.41 -18.54
CA ALA A 166 6.10 22.21 -18.43
C ALA A 166 6.91 20.98 -18.00
N TRP A 167 7.97 20.63 -18.73
CA TRP A 167 8.79 19.46 -18.41
C TRP A 167 9.60 19.60 -17.12
N THR A 168 10.08 20.82 -16.82
CA THR A 168 10.76 21.08 -15.53
C THR A 168 9.83 20.82 -14.36
N SER A 169 8.58 21.29 -14.44
CA SER A 169 7.57 21.03 -13.40
C SER A 169 7.25 19.54 -13.26
N ALA A 170 7.19 18.80 -14.38
CA ALA A 170 6.98 17.35 -14.38
C ALA A 170 8.13 16.58 -13.70
N ILE A 171 9.37 16.95 -14.02
CA ILE A 171 10.58 16.35 -13.42
C ILE A 171 10.62 16.62 -11.91
N ILE A 172 10.29 17.84 -11.47
CA ILE A 172 10.25 18.18 -10.04
C ILE A 172 9.23 17.31 -9.30
N VAL A 173 8.02 17.14 -9.83
CA VAL A 173 7.01 16.23 -9.25
C VAL A 173 7.54 14.79 -9.22
N GLY A 174 8.10 14.29 -10.32
CA GLY A 174 8.64 12.93 -10.41
C GLY A 174 9.78 12.68 -9.40
N SER A 175 10.68 13.65 -9.24
CA SER A 175 11.76 13.60 -8.26
C SER A 175 11.23 13.58 -6.82
N GLY A 176 10.18 14.33 -6.49
CA GLY A 176 9.59 14.33 -5.15
C GLY A 176 8.94 12.99 -4.78
N LEU A 177 8.25 12.34 -5.73
CA LEU A 177 7.71 11.00 -5.53
C LEU A 177 8.81 9.96 -5.36
N THR A 178 9.89 10.08 -6.14
CA THR A 178 11.06 9.20 -6.05
C THR A 178 11.79 9.39 -4.72
N ALA A 179 11.99 10.63 -4.28
CA ALA A 179 12.60 10.96 -2.98
C ALA A 179 11.79 10.38 -1.81
N SER A 180 10.46 10.46 -1.87
CA SER A 180 9.58 9.81 -0.90
C SER A 180 9.75 8.28 -0.88
N ALA A 181 9.81 7.63 -2.04
CA ALA A 181 10.02 6.19 -2.14
C ALA A 181 11.38 5.76 -1.58
N ILE A 182 12.45 6.52 -1.87
CA ILE A 182 13.80 6.29 -1.33
C ILE A 182 13.79 6.46 0.19
N ALA A 183 13.25 7.57 0.70
CA ALA A 183 13.15 7.81 2.15
C ALA A 183 12.38 6.68 2.86
N SER A 184 11.29 6.18 2.27
CA SER A 184 10.55 5.04 2.81
C SER A 184 11.39 3.76 2.81
N GLY A 185 12.16 3.50 1.76
CA GLY A 185 13.04 2.34 1.64
C GLY A 185 14.24 2.36 2.60
N LEU A 186 14.68 3.56 2.99
CA LEU A 186 15.73 3.77 4.00
C LEU A 186 15.20 3.71 5.45
N GLY A 187 13.90 3.48 5.65
CA GLY A 187 13.28 3.37 6.97
C GLY A 187 12.76 4.69 7.54
N HIS A 188 12.76 5.78 6.76
CA HIS A 188 12.27 7.11 7.16
C HIS A 188 10.80 7.33 6.78
N SER A 189 9.91 6.58 7.44
CA SER A 189 8.48 6.54 7.11
C SER A 189 7.75 7.88 7.27
N TYR A 190 8.14 8.70 8.25
CA TYR A 190 7.50 10.01 8.49
C TYR A 190 7.88 11.01 7.40
N THR A 191 9.18 11.12 7.12
CA THR A 191 9.70 11.98 6.05
C THR A 191 9.13 11.57 4.70
N ALA A 192 9.09 10.27 4.40
CA ALA A 192 8.51 9.75 3.17
C ALA A 192 7.04 10.18 2.99
N THR A 193 6.24 10.10 4.06
CA THR A 193 4.82 10.47 4.04
C THR A 193 4.63 11.99 3.85
N HIS A 194 5.46 12.81 4.50
CA HIS A 194 5.44 14.27 4.33
C HIS A 194 5.82 14.70 2.91
N VAL A 195 6.89 14.15 2.36
CA VAL A 195 7.35 14.47 0.99
C VAL A 195 6.32 14.00 -0.04
N ALA A 196 5.75 12.80 0.11
CA ALA A 196 4.69 12.31 -0.76
C ALA A 196 3.47 13.25 -0.74
N THR A 197 3.01 13.65 0.44
CA THR A 197 1.81 14.49 0.57
C THR A 197 2.00 15.87 -0.05
N SER A 198 3.15 16.51 0.19
CA SER A 198 3.48 17.80 -0.43
C SER A 198 3.58 17.71 -1.95
N THR A 199 4.20 16.63 -2.46
CA THR A 199 4.33 16.38 -3.91
C THR A 199 2.97 16.12 -4.55
N MET A 200 2.09 15.35 -3.88
CA MET A 200 0.71 15.11 -4.35
C MET A 200 -0.12 16.39 -4.34
N SER A 201 0.07 17.26 -3.34
CA SER A 201 -0.61 18.57 -3.27
C SER A 201 -0.20 19.47 -4.44
N LEU A 202 1.11 19.52 -4.77
CA LEU A 202 1.62 20.24 -5.94
C LEU A 202 1.05 19.68 -7.25
N PHE A 203 1.03 18.37 -7.42
CA PHE A 203 0.49 17.75 -8.64
C PHE A 203 -1.01 18.03 -8.80
N GLY A 204 -1.80 17.91 -7.73
CA GLY A 204 -3.23 18.24 -7.75
C GLY A 204 -3.51 19.71 -8.04
N TYR A 205 -2.62 20.62 -7.61
CA TYR A 205 -2.69 22.03 -8.01
C TYR A 205 -2.45 22.21 -9.52
N PHE A 206 -1.45 21.55 -10.11
CA PHE A 206 -1.25 21.58 -11.56
C PHE A 206 -2.41 20.98 -12.37
N GLN A 207 -3.01 19.89 -11.90
CA GLN A 207 -4.25 19.36 -12.49
C GLN A 207 -5.39 20.39 -12.40
N SER A 208 -5.46 21.16 -11.32
CA SER A 208 -6.45 22.23 -11.17
C SER A 208 -6.22 23.39 -12.14
N GLN A 209 -4.97 23.73 -12.44
CA GLN A 209 -4.65 24.70 -13.50
C GLN A 209 -5.02 24.15 -14.89
N ALA A 210 -4.74 22.87 -15.15
CA ALA A 210 -5.11 22.22 -16.39
C ALA A 210 -6.64 22.17 -16.58
N TYR A 211 -7.40 21.97 -15.51
CA TYR A 211 -8.87 22.03 -15.51
C TYR A 211 -9.42 23.37 -15.97
N ILE A 212 -8.85 24.49 -15.52
CA ILE A 212 -9.24 25.83 -16.01
C ILE A 212 -8.98 25.93 -17.51
N GLY A 213 -7.84 25.41 -17.97
CA GLY A 213 -7.53 25.34 -19.40
C GLY A 213 -8.47 24.42 -20.21
N MET A 214 -9.16 23.48 -19.61
CA MET A 214 -10.10 22.59 -20.31
C MET A 214 -11.56 23.04 -20.21
N ALA A 215 -11.85 24.08 -19.43
CA ALA A 215 -13.17 24.68 -19.38
C ALA A 215 -13.52 25.32 -20.73
N ALA A 216 -14.77 25.18 -21.16
CA ALA A 216 -15.32 25.74 -22.39
C ALA A 216 -15.63 27.25 -22.30
N VAL A 217 -14.95 27.94 -21.40
CA VAL A 217 -15.01 29.40 -21.25
C VAL A 217 -13.94 30.03 -22.15
N ASP A 218 -14.29 31.12 -22.81
CA ASP A 218 -13.35 31.94 -23.58
C ASP A 218 -12.31 32.56 -22.63
N LEU A 219 -11.11 31.97 -22.60
CA LEU A 219 -10.04 32.44 -21.72
C LEU A 219 -9.25 33.55 -22.39
N PRO A 220 -8.83 34.59 -21.65
CA PRO A 220 -7.84 35.53 -22.13
C PRO A 220 -6.57 34.80 -22.60
N PRO A 221 -5.85 35.32 -23.61
CA PRO A 221 -4.78 34.58 -24.27
C PRO A 221 -3.65 34.17 -23.32
N ILE A 222 -3.25 35.06 -22.42
CA ILE A 222 -2.25 34.78 -21.39
C ILE A 222 -2.69 33.70 -20.41
N ALA A 223 -3.98 33.64 -20.05
CA ALA A 223 -4.53 32.60 -19.18
C ALA A 223 -4.62 31.25 -19.90
N ALA A 224 -5.01 31.25 -21.17
CA ALA A 224 -5.00 30.05 -22.02
C ALA A 224 -3.58 29.48 -22.19
N SER A 225 -2.60 30.35 -22.48
CA SER A 225 -1.18 29.95 -22.62
C SER A 225 -0.59 29.48 -21.29
N TRP A 226 -0.93 30.12 -20.16
CA TRP A 226 -0.49 29.69 -18.84
C TRP A 226 -0.98 28.27 -18.51
N THR A 227 -2.28 28.03 -18.63
CA THR A 227 -2.89 26.74 -18.32
C THR A 227 -2.42 25.61 -19.24
N GLN A 228 -2.02 25.93 -20.47
CA GLN A 228 -1.42 24.96 -21.40
C GLN A 228 -0.13 24.32 -20.84
N ASN A 229 0.66 25.03 -20.02
CA ASN A 229 1.89 24.49 -19.42
C ASN A 229 1.65 23.26 -18.52
N PHE A 230 0.43 23.06 -18.02
CA PHE A 230 0.11 22.01 -17.05
C PHE A 230 -0.67 20.85 -17.64
N GLN A 231 -0.98 20.88 -18.94
CA GLN A 231 -1.78 19.84 -19.60
C GLN A 231 -1.10 18.47 -19.65
N TRP A 232 0.23 18.42 -19.46
CA TRP A 232 0.96 17.17 -19.24
C TRP A 232 0.47 16.40 -17.99
N SER A 233 -0.03 17.10 -16.97
CA SER A 233 -0.59 16.48 -15.75
C SER A 233 -1.94 15.79 -15.98
N MET A 234 -2.56 16.05 -17.15
CA MET A 234 -3.78 15.43 -17.65
C MET A 234 -3.51 14.47 -18.82
N GLY A 235 -2.23 14.13 -19.07
CA GLY A 235 -1.85 13.21 -20.13
C GLY A 235 -1.97 13.75 -21.55
N ILE A 236 -2.20 15.06 -21.73
CA ILE A 236 -2.27 15.68 -23.06
C ILE A 236 -0.84 15.99 -23.53
N ILE A 237 -0.17 14.97 -24.09
CA ILE A 237 1.21 15.08 -24.59
C ILE A 237 1.26 14.49 -25.99
N ARG A 238 1.68 15.29 -26.96
CA ARG A 238 1.79 14.85 -28.36
C ARG A 238 3.01 13.96 -28.55
N VAL A 239 2.76 12.72 -28.94
CA VAL A 239 3.76 11.76 -29.42
C VAL A 239 3.29 11.23 -30.77
N GLY A 240 4.09 11.40 -31.82
CA GLY A 240 3.69 11.09 -33.20
C GLY A 240 3.16 9.66 -33.38
N SER A 241 3.89 8.68 -32.85
CA SER A 241 3.48 7.26 -32.91
C SER A 241 2.15 6.98 -32.19
N PHE A 242 1.84 7.73 -31.12
CA PHE A 242 0.56 7.58 -30.40
C PHE A 242 -0.58 8.16 -31.22
N GLN A 243 -0.35 9.24 -31.98
CA GLN A 243 -1.36 9.79 -32.89
C GLN A 243 -1.68 8.80 -34.02
N THR A 244 -0.66 8.16 -34.60
CA THR A 244 -0.86 7.12 -35.62
C THR A 244 -1.64 5.94 -35.06
N LEU A 245 -1.30 5.46 -33.86
CA LEU A 245 -2.00 4.38 -33.18
C LEU A 245 -3.45 4.76 -32.87
N ALA A 246 -3.67 5.99 -32.40
CA ALA A 246 -5.00 6.46 -32.04
C ALA A 246 -5.93 6.52 -33.27
N THR A 247 -5.47 7.17 -34.34
CA THR A 247 -6.22 7.24 -35.59
C THR A 247 -6.44 5.87 -36.25
N TRP A 248 -5.49 4.94 -36.13
CA TRP A 248 -5.69 3.56 -36.57
C TRP A 248 -6.80 2.88 -35.76
N TYR A 249 -6.75 2.97 -34.43
CA TYR A 249 -7.73 2.32 -33.55
C TYR A 249 -9.13 2.89 -33.77
N GLN A 250 -9.25 4.22 -33.87
CA GLN A 250 -10.50 4.92 -34.13
C GLN A 250 -11.12 4.44 -35.46
N ARG A 251 -10.34 4.44 -36.55
CA ARG A 251 -10.80 3.98 -37.88
C ARG A 251 -11.16 2.50 -37.90
N ALA A 252 -10.38 1.65 -37.23
CA ALA A 252 -10.63 0.21 -37.15
C ALA A 252 -11.91 -0.14 -36.38
N THR A 253 -12.38 0.77 -35.53
CA THR A 253 -13.53 0.58 -34.64
C THR A 253 -14.77 1.36 -35.07
N GLY A 254 -14.76 1.89 -36.30
CA GLY A 254 -15.90 2.54 -36.94
C GLY A 254 -16.02 4.05 -36.69
N GLY A 255 -15.01 4.69 -36.09
CA GLY A 255 -14.96 6.14 -35.92
C GLY A 255 -14.31 6.87 -37.10
N THR A 256 -14.63 8.16 -37.26
CA THR A 256 -14.08 9.03 -38.31
C THR A 256 -13.06 10.01 -37.73
N ALA A 257 -11.79 9.81 -38.04
CA ALA A 257 -10.71 10.66 -37.54
C ALA A 257 -10.78 12.09 -38.09
N SER A 258 -10.60 13.08 -37.20
CA SER A 258 -10.44 14.48 -37.60
C SER A 258 -9.19 14.66 -38.47
N THR A 259 -9.27 15.63 -39.38
CA THR A 259 -8.19 16.02 -40.29
C THR A 259 -7.88 17.51 -40.18
N LEU A 260 -8.27 18.14 -39.05
CA LEU A 260 -8.19 19.58 -38.85
C LEU A 260 -6.75 20.09 -38.88
N LEU A 261 -5.81 19.36 -38.26
CA LEU A 261 -4.39 19.73 -38.28
C LEU A 261 -3.74 19.39 -39.63
N SER A 262 -4.24 18.39 -40.34
CA SER A 262 -3.75 18.06 -41.69
C SER A 262 -4.28 18.99 -42.79
N ASN A 263 -5.44 19.63 -42.58
CA ASN A 263 -6.13 20.49 -43.55
C ASN A 263 -6.07 21.98 -43.18
N LEU A 264 -5.05 22.41 -42.42
CA LEU A 264 -4.84 23.82 -42.04
C LEU A 264 -4.74 24.78 -43.25
N GLY A 265 -4.48 24.28 -44.46
CA GLY A 265 -4.43 25.08 -45.70
C GLY A 265 -5.80 25.33 -46.35
N THR A 266 -6.85 24.60 -45.97
CA THR A 266 -8.20 24.73 -46.55
C THR A 266 -9.30 25.00 -45.52
N ALA A 267 -9.02 24.78 -44.23
CA ALA A 267 -9.93 25.08 -43.13
C ALA A 267 -9.44 26.30 -42.33
N SER A 268 -10.24 27.35 -42.24
CA SER A 268 -10.01 28.47 -41.33
C SER A 268 -10.42 28.05 -39.92
N VAL A 269 -9.44 27.84 -39.04
CA VAL A 269 -9.66 27.41 -37.65
C VAL A 269 -9.64 28.63 -36.74
N ASP A 270 -10.76 28.91 -36.10
CA ASP A 270 -10.85 29.96 -35.08
C ASP A 270 -10.61 29.37 -33.69
N VAL A 271 -9.48 29.74 -33.09
CA VAL A 271 -9.06 29.28 -31.76
C VAL A 271 -9.51 30.31 -30.73
N GLN A 272 -10.82 30.32 -30.44
CA GLN A 272 -11.50 31.10 -29.38
C GLN A 272 -10.79 32.39 -28.94
N ARG A 273 -11.07 33.48 -29.66
CA ARG A 273 -11.12 34.84 -29.11
C ARG A 273 -12.37 35.54 -29.65
N LYS A 274 -13.53 35.37 -29.01
CA LYS A 274 -14.75 36.08 -29.43
C LYS A 274 -14.96 37.30 -28.53
N LEU A 275 -14.36 38.42 -28.92
CA LEU A 275 -14.40 39.66 -28.13
C LEU A 275 -15.74 40.41 -28.26
N PHE A 276 -16.62 40.05 -29.20
CA PHE A 276 -17.93 40.69 -29.33
C PHE A 276 -19.06 39.77 -29.79
N LYS A 277 -20.25 40.02 -29.25
CA LYS A 277 -21.51 39.40 -29.64
C LYS A 277 -21.80 39.84 -31.08
N ARG A 278 -21.78 38.90 -32.04
CA ARG A 278 -22.32 39.11 -33.39
C ARG A 278 -23.77 39.60 -33.24
N THR A 279 -24.00 40.90 -33.40
CA THR A 279 -25.33 41.41 -33.71
C THR A 279 -25.59 40.99 -35.15
N ASN A 280 -26.44 39.99 -35.36
CA ASN A 280 -27.42 39.99 -36.44
C ASN A 280 -28.34 38.76 -36.36
N ASN A 281 -29.64 39.07 -36.21
CA ASN A 281 -30.74 38.20 -36.59
C ASN A 281 -30.63 37.88 -38.09
N ALA A 282 -30.37 36.63 -38.45
CA ALA A 282 -30.85 36.01 -39.67
C ALA A 282 -30.49 34.52 -39.63
N GLY A 283 -31.46 33.66 -39.94
CA GLY A 283 -31.21 32.24 -40.10
C GLY A 283 -30.40 31.92 -41.36
N SER A 284 -30.12 30.62 -41.48
CA SER A 284 -29.73 29.86 -42.67
C SER A 284 -28.28 29.85 -43.18
N SER A 285 -27.87 28.60 -43.45
CA SER A 285 -26.89 28.08 -44.43
C SER A 285 -25.40 28.32 -44.18
N ASP A 286 -24.78 27.27 -43.62
CA ASP A 286 -23.36 26.94 -43.63
C ASP A 286 -22.81 26.82 -45.07
N THR A 287 -21.97 27.77 -45.48
CA THR A 287 -21.11 27.59 -46.67
C THR A 287 -19.67 28.10 -46.48
N SER A 288 -19.23 28.36 -45.25
CA SER A 288 -17.82 28.60 -44.92
C SER A 288 -17.36 27.64 -43.83
N ASN A 289 -16.36 26.80 -44.09
CA ASN A 289 -15.76 25.81 -43.16
C ASN A 289 -14.96 26.49 -42.01
N THR A 290 -15.61 27.36 -41.24
CA THR A 290 -15.03 27.97 -40.04
C THR A 290 -15.35 27.08 -38.83
N VAL A 291 -14.34 26.36 -38.31
CA VAL A 291 -14.49 25.53 -37.10
C VAL A 291 -13.96 26.31 -35.90
N THR A 292 -14.83 26.60 -34.93
CA THR A 292 -14.44 27.27 -33.68
C THR A 292 -14.11 26.24 -32.60
N LEU A 293 -12.87 26.20 -32.14
CA LEU A 293 -12.42 25.22 -31.14
C LEU A 293 -12.54 25.74 -29.72
N ARG A 294 -13.15 24.96 -28.82
CA ARG A 294 -13.41 25.37 -27.43
C ARG A 294 -12.87 24.38 -26.41
N GLY A 295 -12.64 24.85 -25.18
CA GLY A 295 -12.35 24.01 -24.02
C GLY A 295 -11.29 22.92 -24.25
N ILE A 296 -11.71 21.65 -24.19
CA ILE A 296 -10.82 20.49 -24.34
C ILE A 296 -10.24 20.41 -25.77
N GLU A 297 -11.03 20.70 -26.80
CA GLU A 297 -10.59 20.66 -28.20
C GLU A 297 -9.50 21.71 -28.45
N ARG A 298 -9.67 22.91 -27.90
CA ARG A 298 -8.68 23.99 -27.98
C ARG A 298 -7.35 23.54 -27.36
N VAL A 299 -7.40 22.88 -26.20
CA VAL A 299 -6.21 22.36 -25.52
C VAL A 299 -5.51 21.28 -26.35
N GLY A 300 -6.27 20.37 -26.95
CA GLY A 300 -5.74 19.33 -27.84
C GLY A 300 -5.09 19.93 -29.09
N PHE A 301 -5.76 20.88 -29.74
CA PHE A 301 -5.26 21.57 -30.92
C PHE A 301 -3.97 22.35 -30.63
N ARG A 302 -3.90 23.11 -29.52
CA ARG A 302 -2.66 23.79 -29.09
C ARG A 302 -1.52 22.81 -28.75
N ALA A 303 -1.85 21.59 -28.36
CA ALA A 303 -0.87 20.51 -28.17
C ALA A 303 -0.48 19.82 -29.49
N GLY A 304 -1.15 20.11 -30.60
CA GLY A 304 -0.97 19.45 -31.90
C GLY A 304 -1.55 18.04 -31.97
N ILE A 305 -2.63 17.81 -31.22
CA ILE A 305 -3.40 16.56 -31.18
C ILE A 305 -4.73 16.82 -31.90
N GLU A 306 -5.12 15.91 -32.79
CA GLU A 306 -6.43 15.98 -33.46
C GLU A 306 -7.55 15.88 -32.41
N PRO A 307 -8.65 16.65 -32.51
CA PRO A 307 -9.74 16.62 -31.54
C PRO A 307 -10.23 15.20 -31.20
N THR A 308 -10.38 14.35 -32.22
CA THR A 308 -10.85 12.96 -32.07
C THR A 308 -9.83 12.02 -31.44
N ASN A 309 -8.55 12.42 -31.32
CA ASN A 309 -7.49 11.62 -30.73
C ASN A 309 -7.22 11.97 -29.25
N ILE A 310 -7.92 12.97 -28.68
CA ILE A 310 -7.60 13.52 -27.35
C ILE A 310 -7.75 12.45 -26.25
N PHE A 311 -8.90 11.77 -26.21
CA PHE A 311 -9.17 10.71 -25.22
C PHE A 311 -8.11 9.62 -25.28
N LEU A 312 -7.90 9.05 -26.48
CA LEU A 312 -7.02 7.92 -26.67
C LEU A 312 -5.55 8.26 -26.41
N THR A 313 -5.11 9.48 -26.73
CA THR A 313 -3.76 9.97 -26.39
C THR A 313 -3.54 9.96 -24.87
N GLY A 314 -4.47 10.55 -24.11
CA GLY A 314 -4.36 10.59 -22.65
C GLY A 314 -4.46 9.20 -22.02
N TYR A 315 -5.33 8.33 -22.56
CA TYR A 315 -5.47 6.94 -22.13
C TYR A 315 -4.18 6.14 -22.34
N ILE A 316 -3.59 6.19 -23.54
CA ILE A 316 -2.34 5.50 -23.87
C ILE A 316 -1.22 5.95 -22.93
N ILE A 317 -1.09 7.25 -22.68
CA ILE A 317 -0.07 7.79 -21.79
C ILE A 317 -0.26 7.29 -20.35
N PHE A 318 -1.50 7.23 -19.86
CA PHE A 318 -1.79 6.68 -18.54
C PHE A 318 -1.39 5.21 -18.43
N ILE A 319 -1.73 4.38 -19.44
CA ILE A 319 -1.36 2.95 -19.46
C ILE A 319 0.16 2.77 -19.54
N ILE A 320 0.85 3.53 -20.40
CA ILE A 320 2.32 3.47 -20.50
C ILE A 320 2.97 3.88 -19.18
N PHE A 321 2.46 4.91 -18.51
CA PHE A 321 2.94 5.31 -17.20
C PHE A 321 2.74 4.19 -16.17
N PHE A 322 1.57 3.56 -16.15
CA PHE A 322 1.26 2.43 -15.26
C PHE A 322 2.19 1.22 -15.49
N LEU A 323 2.42 0.86 -16.75
CA LEU A 323 3.30 -0.24 -17.13
C LEU A 323 4.78 0.08 -16.87
N SER A 324 5.24 1.30 -17.18
CA SER A 324 6.64 1.71 -16.98
C SER A 324 7.03 1.73 -15.50
N VAL A 325 6.15 2.19 -14.60
CA VAL A 325 6.43 2.12 -13.15
C VAL A 325 6.43 0.68 -12.65
N THR A 326 5.52 -0.16 -13.14
CA THR A 326 5.51 -1.60 -12.81
C THR A 326 6.82 -2.26 -13.22
N LEU A 327 7.29 -1.99 -14.44
CA LEU A 327 8.56 -2.47 -14.94
C LEU A 327 9.74 -1.94 -14.11
N ALA A 328 9.76 -0.66 -13.77
CA ALA A 328 10.80 -0.05 -12.95
C ALA A 328 10.91 -0.71 -11.56
N VAL A 329 9.79 -1.01 -10.90
CA VAL A 329 9.78 -1.72 -9.62
C VAL A 329 10.29 -3.16 -9.77
N CYS A 330 9.92 -3.86 -10.84
CA CYS A 330 10.41 -5.20 -11.15
C CYS A 330 11.93 -5.21 -11.45
N LEU A 331 12.42 -4.24 -12.22
CA LEU A 331 13.85 -4.06 -12.49
C LEU A 331 14.63 -3.72 -11.22
N PHE A 332 14.08 -2.83 -10.38
CA PHE A 332 14.68 -2.48 -9.09
C PHE A 332 14.78 -3.71 -8.17
N ARG A 333 13.74 -4.55 -8.14
CA ARG A 333 13.79 -5.85 -7.44
C ARG A 333 14.90 -6.75 -8.00
N ALA A 334 14.97 -6.91 -9.31
CA ALA A 334 16.00 -7.75 -9.94
C ALA A 334 17.42 -7.23 -9.63
N MET A 335 17.61 -5.90 -9.67
CA MET A 335 18.86 -5.24 -9.31
C MET A 335 19.25 -5.50 -7.85
N LEU A 336 18.31 -5.34 -6.90
CA LEU A 336 18.57 -5.61 -5.48
C LEU A 336 18.91 -7.08 -5.23
N GLN A 337 18.21 -8.02 -5.87
CA GLN A 337 18.53 -9.45 -5.78
C GLN A 337 19.91 -9.78 -6.38
N GLY A 338 20.28 -9.14 -7.49
CA GLY A 338 21.61 -9.28 -8.10
C GLY A 338 22.73 -8.73 -7.21
N LEU A 339 22.53 -7.58 -6.58
CA LEU A 339 23.49 -6.98 -5.65
C LEU A 339 23.63 -7.78 -4.35
N ALA A 340 22.53 -8.36 -3.86
CA ALA A 340 22.54 -9.25 -2.69
C ALA A 340 23.29 -10.56 -2.98
N LYS A 341 23.07 -11.18 -4.14
CA LYS A 341 23.84 -12.38 -4.58
C LYS A 341 25.33 -12.10 -4.72
N LYS A 342 25.72 -10.86 -5.04
CA LYS A 342 27.13 -10.42 -5.15
C LYS A 342 27.73 -9.99 -3.80
N GLY A 343 27.01 -10.13 -2.68
CA GLY A 343 27.48 -9.74 -1.34
C GLY A 343 27.70 -8.24 -1.14
N LYS A 344 27.20 -7.39 -2.04
CA LYS A 344 27.40 -5.92 -2.00
C LYS A 344 26.37 -5.18 -1.15
N LEU A 345 25.32 -5.85 -0.70
CA LEU A 345 24.26 -5.32 0.16
C LEU A 345 24.38 -5.94 1.56
N LYS A 346 24.33 -5.11 2.60
CA LYS A 346 24.17 -5.58 3.99
C LYS A 346 22.78 -6.18 4.17
N ASP A 347 22.64 -7.23 4.98
CA ASP A 347 21.38 -7.99 5.12
C ASP A 347 20.17 -7.13 5.53
N ASN A 348 20.39 -6.08 6.32
CA ASN A 348 19.32 -5.20 6.81
C ASN A 348 18.86 -4.14 5.79
N GLN A 349 19.57 -3.95 4.66
CA GLN A 349 19.22 -2.92 3.67
C GLN A 349 18.13 -3.40 2.71
N PHE A 350 17.03 -2.65 2.63
CA PHE A 350 15.86 -2.96 1.81
C PHE A 350 15.24 -4.34 2.09
N GLN A 351 15.45 -4.90 3.29
CA GLN A 351 14.96 -6.24 3.65
C GLN A 351 13.43 -6.35 3.50
N GLU A 352 12.68 -5.37 4.04
CA GLU A 352 11.22 -5.35 3.90
C GLU A 352 10.76 -5.31 2.44
N PHE A 353 11.44 -4.51 1.60
CA PHE A 353 11.13 -4.44 0.17
C PHE A 353 11.45 -5.77 -0.54
N ARG A 354 12.57 -6.42 -0.21
CA ARG A 354 12.98 -7.69 -0.82
C ARG A 354 12.02 -8.84 -0.49
N GLU A 355 11.56 -8.91 0.75
CA GLU A 355 10.64 -9.95 1.23
C GLU A 355 9.19 -9.69 0.80
N ARG A 356 8.76 -8.41 0.74
CA ARG A 356 7.34 -8.02 0.56
C ARG A 356 7.09 -7.11 -0.65
N TRP A 357 7.92 -7.20 -1.69
CA TRP A 357 7.87 -6.33 -2.89
C TRP A 357 6.48 -6.25 -3.55
N SER A 358 5.71 -7.35 -3.55
CA SER A 358 4.39 -7.41 -4.18
C SER A 358 3.36 -6.53 -3.46
N THR A 359 3.49 -6.37 -2.14
CA THR A 359 2.67 -5.47 -1.33
C THR A 359 3.01 -4.01 -1.61
N VAL A 360 4.32 -3.70 -1.72
CA VAL A 360 4.80 -2.36 -2.06
C VAL A 360 4.34 -1.96 -3.46
N LEU A 361 4.46 -2.87 -4.44
CA LEU A 361 3.97 -2.64 -5.79
C LEU A 361 2.47 -2.34 -5.79
N LYS A 362 1.64 -3.11 -5.09
CA LYS A 362 0.20 -2.83 -4.95
C LYS A 362 -0.05 -1.42 -4.40
N GLY A 363 0.68 -0.98 -3.38
CA GLY A 363 0.57 0.37 -2.84
C GLY A 363 0.94 1.47 -3.84
N ILE A 364 1.99 1.27 -4.64
CA ILE A 364 2.39 2.18 -5.72
C ILE A 364 1.31 2.26 -6.79
N LEU A 365 0.74 1.12 -7.22
CA LEU A 365 -0.32 1.09 -8.22
C LEU A 365 -1.59 1.80 -7.75
N PHE A 366 -1.98 1.66 -6.47
CA PHE A 366 -3.07 2.45 -5.90
C PHE A 366 -2.77 3.95 -5.92
N ARG A 367 -1.53 4.35 -5.65
CA ARG A 367 -1.11 5.76 -5.71
C ARG A 367 -1.19 6.30 -7.14
N ILE A 368 -0.73 5.56 -8.14
CA ILE A 368 -0.84 5.96 -9.56
C ILE A 368 -2.30 6.07 -9.98
N THR A 369 -3.12 5.09 -9.59
CA THR A 369 -4.57 5.10 -9.87
C THR A 369 -5.24 6.33 -9.26
N LEU A 370 -4.86 6.71 -8.04
CA LEU A 370 -5.36 7.92 -7.39
C LEU A 370 -4.91 9.21 -8.09
N ILE A 371 -3.63 9.29 -8.50
CA ILE A 371 -3.06 10.44 -9.23
C ILE A 371 -3.69 10.61 -10.62
N GLY A 372 -3.94 9.49 -11.31
CA GLY A 372 -4.57 9.48 -12.64
C GLY A 372 -6.09 9.56 -12.62
N PHE A 373 -6.74 9.40 -11.48
CA PHE A 373 -8.21 9.45 -11.38
C PHE A 373 -8.81 10.78 -11.89
N PRO A 374 -8.31 11.97 -11.48
CA PRO A 374 -8.78 13.26 -12.01
C PRO A 374 -8.67 13.39 -13.54
N GLN A 375 -7.58 12.87 -14.11
CA GLN A 375 -7.35 12.80 -15.56
C GLN A 375 -8.38 11.90 -16.24
N MET A 376 -8.47 10.65 -15.79
CA MET A 376 -9.31 9.64 -16.43
C MET A 376 -10.80 9.98 -16.31
N VAL A 377 -11.22 10.62 -15.22
CA VAL A 377 -12.60 11.11 -15.09
C VAL A 377 -12.91 12.10 -16.22
N VAL A 378 -12.10 13.14 -16.42
CA VAL A 378 -12.38 14.13 -17.48
C VAL A 378 -12.33 13.50 -18.86
N LEU A 379 -11.30 12.72 -19.17
CA LEU A 379 -11.16 12.13 -20.50
C LEU A 379 -12.25 11.09 -20.79
N CYS A 380 -12.62 10.26 -19.82
CA CYS A 380 -13.69 9.29 -20.04
C CYS A 380 -15.05 9.97 -20.21
N PHE A 381 -15.39 10.98 -19.40
CA PHE A 381 -16.64 11.72 -19.60
C PHE A 381 -16.61 12.56 -20.87
N TRP A 382 -15.43 13.01 -21.32
CA TRP A 382 -15.28 13.69 -22.60
C TRP A 382 -15.61 12.73 -23.74
N GLU A 383 -15.08 11.51 -23.72
CA GLU A 383 -15.40 10.50 -24.73
C GLU A 383 -16.88 10.12 -24.74
N LEU A 384 -17.54 10.09 -23.57
CA LEU A 384 -18.99 9.87 -23.48
C LEU A 384 -19.81 10.99 -24.12
N TRP A 385 -19.26 12.21 -24.13
CA TRP A 385 -19.87 13.39 -24.72
C TRP A 385 -19.55 13.50 -26.23
N ALA A 386 -18.28 13.42 -26.62
CA ALA A 386 -17.80 13.55 -28.00
C ALA A 386 -18.16 12.34 -28.88
N ARG A 387 -18.05 11.12 -28.34
CA ARG A 387 -18.34 9.84 -29.00
C ARG A 387 -17.58 9.65 -30.32
N ASP A 388 -16.25 9.70 -30.23
CA ASP A 388 -15.36 9.63 -31.39
C ASP A 388 -15.33 8.23 -32.04
N SER A 389 -15.51 7.17 -31.23
CA SER A 389 -15.70 5.79 -31.69
C SER A 389 -16.48 4.93 -30.69
N SER A 390 -17.24 3.95 -31.18
CA SER A 390 -17.97 3.00 -30.33
C SER A 390 -17.07 2.21 -29.37
N ALA A 391 -15.87 1.82 -29.82
CA ALA A 391 -14.93 1.10 -28.96
C ALA A 391 -14.26 2.01 -27.93
N GLU A 392 -14.02 3.28 -28.26
CA GLU A 392 -13.47 4.27 -27.35
C GLU A 392 -14.46 4.58 -26.21
N VAL A 393 -15.75 4.71 -26.54
CA VAL A 393 -16.83 4.81 -25.54
C VAL A 393 -16.84 3.59 -24.59
N VAL A 394 -16.74 2.37 -25.12
CA VAL A 394 -16.67 1.15 -24.28
C VAL A 394 -15.44 1.18 -23.38
N LEU A 395 -14.29 1.59 -23.91
CA LEU A 395 -13.04 1.71 -23.17
C LEU A 395 -13.14 2.75 -22.05
N ALA A 396 -13.77 3.90 -22.33
CA ALA A 396 -14.02 4.96 -21.36
C ALA A 396 -14.92 4.46 -20.21
N VAL A 397 -16.04 3.81 -20.52
CA VAL A 397 -16.95 3.25 -19.51
C VAL A 397 -16.23 2.20 -18.65
N PHE A 398 -15.55 1.24 -19.28
CA PHE A 398 -14.86 0.17 -18.56
C PHE A 398 -13.79 0.74 -17.64
N THR A 399 -12.99 1.70 -18.12
CA THR A 399 -11.91 2.31 -17.34
C THR A 399 -12.46 3.10 -16.16
N LEU A 400 -13.49 3.92 -16.39
CA LEU A 400 -14.14 4.71 -15.35
C LEU A 400 -14.74 3.82 -14.25
N VAL A 401 -15.50 2.79 -14.63
CA VAL A 401 -16.11 1.84 -13.69
C VAL A 401 -15.04 1.04 -12.95
N ALA A 402 -14.00 0.57 -13.63
CA ALA A 402 -12.92 -0.19 -13.02
C ALA A 402 -12.17 0.65 -11.97
N MET A 403 -11.76 1.87 -12.32
CA MET A 403 -11.07 2.77 -11.39
C MET A 403 -11.95 3.12 -10.19
N PHE A 404 -13.23 3.43 -10.41
CA PHE A 404 -14.18 3.72 -9.34
C PHE A 404 -14.36 2.52 -8.41
N CYS A 405 -14.62 1.33 -8.93
CA CYS A 405 -14.78 0.10 -8.14
C CYS A 405 -13.53 -0.24 -7.32
N ILE A 406 -12.34 -0.12 -7.92
CA ILE A 406 -11.06 -0.38 -7.25
C ILE A 406 -10.84 0.58 -6.09
N LEU A 407 -11.04 1.89 -6.30
CA LEU A 407 -10.84 2.92 -5.28
C LEU A 407 -11.95 2.88 -4.21
N ALA A 408 -13.20 2.62 -4.58
CA ALA A 408 -14.32 2.49 -3.65
C ALA A 408 -14.13 1.27 -2.73
N ARG A 409 -13.73 0.11 -3.29
CA ARG A 409 -13.41 -1.09 -2.50
C ARG A 409 -12.23 -0.85 -1.56
N ALA A 410 -11.21 -0.11 -2.01
CA ALA A 410 -10.09 0.28 -1.16
C ALA A 410 -10.53 1.16 0.02
N CYS A 411 -11.30 2.21 -0.26
CA CYS A 411 -11.83 3.12 0.77
C CYS A 411 -12.74 2.37 1.75
N PHE A 412 -13.63 1.50 1.27
CA PHE A 412 -14.48 0.68 2.11
C PHE A 412 -13.67 -0.23 3.04
N GLY A 413 -12.63 -0.90 2.51
CA GLY A 413 -11.73 -1.72 3.32
C GLY A 413 -11.03 -0.94 4.44
N ILE A 414 -10.57 0.28 4.15
CA ILE A 414 -9.97 1.17 5.16
C ILE A 414 -10.98 1.56 6.23
N ILE A 415 -12.21 1.91 5.83
CA ILE A 415 -13.26 2.30 6.76
C ILE A 415 -13.65 1.13 7.68
N GLN A 416 -13.76 -0.10 7.14
CA GLN A 416 -14.09 -1.28 7.93
C GLN A 416 -12.99 -1.57 8.96
N VAL A 417 -11.72 -1.59 8.54
CA VAL A 417 -10.59 -1.82 9.47
C VAL A 417 -10.51 -0.72 10.53
N ALA A 418 -10.77 0.54 10.17
CA ALA A 418 -10.78 1.64 11.13
C ALA A 418 -11.94 1.53 12.14
N LYS A 419 -13.12 1.06 11.73
CA LYS A 419 -14.26 0.79 12.62
C LYS A 419 -13.91 -0.32 13.60
N THR A 420 -13.42 -1.46 13.11
CA THR A 420 -12.94 -2.57 13.94
C THR A 420 -11.84 -2.12 14.90
N SER A 421 -10.91 -1.26 14.46
CA SER A 421 -9.88 -0.69 15.33
C SER A 421 -10.46 0.17 16.44
N LYS A 422 -11.46 0.99 16.12
CA LYS A 422 -12.14 1.85 17.10
C LYS A 422 -12.93 1.03 18.12
N GLU A 423 -13.56 -0.05 17.69
CA GLU A 423 -14.31 -0.97 18.56
C GLU A 423 -13.36 -1.75 19.50
N LEU A 424 -12.25 -2.27 18.98
CA LEU A 424 -11.32 -3.11 19.75
C LEU A 424 -10.31 -2.32 20.59
N HIS A 425 -9.86 -1.15 20.13
CA HIS A 425 -8.74 -0.40 20.72
C HIS A 425 -9.09 1.05 21.10
N HIS A 426 -10.37 1.42 21.07
CA HIS A 426 -10.89 2.78 21.29
C HIS A 426 -10.30 3.88 20.39
N THR A 427 -9.43 3.51 19.44
CA THR A 427 -8.75 4.41 18.52
C THR A 427 -8.78 3.82 17.11
N PRO A 428 -9.10 4.62 16.08
CA PRO A 428 -9.06 4.15 14.70
C PRO A 428 -7.61 3.96 14.21
N ALA A 429 -6.62 4.52 14.92
CA ALA A 429 -5.23 4.55 14.50
C ALA A 429 -4.51 3.21 14.65
N TYR A 430 -4.89 2.38 15.63
CA TYR A 430 -4.14 1.18 15.99
C TYR A 430 -3.97 0.22 14.81
N LEU A 431 -5.05 -0.41 14.32
CA LEU A 431 -4.92 -1.40 13.22
C LEU A 431 -4.48 -0.78 11.90
N LEU A 432 -4.79 0.50 11.67
CA LEU A 432 -4.39 1.21 10.45
C LEU A 432 -2.86 1.36 10.40
N PHE A 433 -2.24 1.85 11.47
CA PHE A 433 -0.83 2.23 11.46
C PHE A 433 0.12 1.20 12.09
N SER A 434 -0.37 0.28 12.95
CA SER A 434 0.45 -0.78 13.55
C SER A 434 0.75 -1.92 12.58
N ASN A 435 -0.18 -2.24 11.69
CA ASN A 435 0.00 -3.28 10.68
C ASN A 435 0.80 -2.76 9.48
N ALA A 436 2.11 -3.02 9.47
CA ALA A 436 3.02 -2.59 8.41
C ALA A 436 2.59 -3.06 7.00
N VAL A 437 2.00 -4.26 6.86
CA VAL A 437 1.52 -4.78 5.57
C VAL A 437 0.32 -3.99 5.09
N PHE A 438 -0.61 -3.69 5.99
CA PHE A 438 -1.79 -2.87 5.69
C PHE A 438 -1.39 -1.44 5.31
N LEU A 439 -0.47 -0.83 6.07
CA LEU A 439 0.04 0.52 5.80
C LEU A 439 0.79 0.61 4.48
N GLN A 440 1.64 -0.36 4.13
CA GLN A 440 2.36 -0.36 2.84
C GLN A 440 1.41 -0.52 1.65
N LYS A 441 0.35 -1.33 1.79
CA LYS A 441 -0.61 -1.58 0.71
C LYS A 441 -1.61 -0.43 0.51
N TRP A 442 -2.17 0.09 1.60
CA TRP A 442 -3.30 1.03 1.57
C TRP A 442 -2.94 2.44 2.04
N GLY A 443 -1.74 2.64 2.59
CA GLY A 443 -1.33 3.89 3.20
C GLY A 443 -1.43 5.10 2.28
N ALA A 444 -1.20 4.93 0.97
CA ALA A 444 -1.35 6.02 -0.01
C ALA A 444 -2.75 6.69 0.02
N LEU A 445 -3.79 5.97 0.44
CA LEU A 445 -5.15 6.48 0.48
C LEU A 445 -5.48 7.26 1.76
N TYR A 446 -4.79 7.02 2.88
CA TYR A 446 -5.18 7.61 4.17
C TYR A 446 -4.04 8.16 5.03
N SER A 447 -2.78 7.82 4.76
CA SER A 447 -1.64 8.24 5.58
C SER A 447 -1.42 9.76 5.57
N GLN A 448 -1.88 10.43 4.51
CA GLN A 448 -1.88 11.89 4.39
C GLN A 448 -2.85 12.60 5.36
N PHE A 449 -3.82 11.87 5.92
CA PHE A 449 -4.85 12.41 6.79
C PHE A 449 -4.62 12.09 8.27
N ARG A 450 -5.36 12.80 9.14
CA ARG A 450 -5.49 12.52 10.58
C ARG A 450 -6.20 11.18 10.80
N ALA A 451 -5.92 10.47 11.89
CA ALA A 451 -6.51 9.17 12.15
C ALA A 451 -8.00 9.33 12.48
N LYS A 452 -8.43 10.51 12.93
CA LYS A 452 -9.86 10.86 13.04
C LYS A 452 -10.53 11.19 11.70
N ALA A 453 -9.75 11.41 10.64
CA ALA A 453 -10.19 11.80 9.31
C ALA A 453 -9.76 10.78 8.23
N TYR A 454 -9.60 9.49 8.58
CA TYR A 454 -9.18 8.43 7.64
C TYR A 454 -10.11 8.30 6.43
N PHE A 455 -11.39 8.67 6.59
CA PHE A 455 -12.41 8.59 5.55
C PHE A 455 -12.37 9.76 4.55
N PHE A 456 -11.52 10.77 4.77
CA PHE A 456 -11.49 12.01 3.96
C PHE A 456 -11.10 11.78 2.49
N MET A 457 -10.55 10.62 2.15
CA MET A 457 -10.33 10.24 0.76
C MET A 457 -11.63 10.15 -0.05
N VAL A 458 -12.74 9.74 0.57
CA VAL A 458 -14.04 9.60 -0.10
C VAL A 458 -14.55 10.97 -0.61
N PRO A 459 -14.61 12.04 0.22
CA PRO A 459 -14.92 13.39 -0.26
C PRO A 459 -14.03 13.88 -1.40
N ILE A 460 -12.73 13.59 -1.39
CA ILE A 460 -11.81 13.99 -2.47
C ILE A 460 -12.19 13.30 -3.79
N LEU A 461 -12.44 11.98 -3.75
CA LEU A 461 -12.83 11.24 -4.95
C LEU A 461 -14.17 11.73 -5.50
N VAL A 462 -15.15 12.01 -4.64
CA VAL A 462 -16.45 12.57 -5.04
C VAL A 462 -16.28 13.96 -5.64
N PHE A 463 -15.46 14.82 -5.03
CA PHE A 463 -15.16 16.15 -5.55
C PHE A 463 -14.48 16.07 -6.93
N SER A 464 -13.46 15.21 -7.09
CA SER A 464 -12.78 15.01 -8.38
C SER A 464 -13.73 14.46 -9.45
N LEU A 465 -14.63 13.53 -9.08
CA LEU A 465 -15.65 13.00 -9.98
C LEU A 465 -16.60 14.11 -10.45
N ALA A 466 -17.18 14.86 -9.52
CA ALA A 466 -18.10 15.95 -9.84
C ALA A 466 -17.43 17.05 -10.68
N LYS A 467 -16.23 17.49 -10.28
CA LYS A 467 -15.45 18.49 -11.02
C LYS A 467 -15.16 18.04 -12.44
N GLY A 468 -14.76 16.79 -12.62
CA GLY A 468 -14.48 16.25 -13.95
C GLY A 468 -15.73 16.11 -14.83
N MET A 469 -16.89 15.77 -14.24
CA MET A 469 -18.18 15.76 -14.96
C MET A 469 -18.56 17.16 -15.47
N PHE A 470 -18.46 18.21 -14.65
CA PHE A 470 -18.76 19.58 -15.09
C PHE A 470 -17.83 20.03 -16.22
N ILE A 471 -16.55 19.68 -16.15
CA ILE A 471 -15.58 20.04 -17.19
C ILE A 471 -15.90 19.30 -18.50
N ALA A 472 -16.06 17.98 -18.45
CA ALA A 472 -16.23 17.18 -19.66
C ALA A 472 -17.61 17.32 -20.30
N LEU A 473 -18.69 17.29 -19.52
CA LEU A 473 -20.07 17.31 -20.04
C LEU A 473 -20.60 18.74 -20.29
N GLY A 474 -19.93 19.76 -19.74
CA GLY A 474 -20.36 21.16 -19.83
C GLY A 474 -19.78 21.95 -21.00
N GLN A 475 -19.32 21.28 -22.06
CA GLN A 475 -18.55 21.92 -23.15
C GLN A 475 -19.38 22.88 -24.02
N ASP A 476 -20.70 22.70 -24.10
CA ASP A 476 -21.61 23.61 -24.81
C ASP A 476 -22.03 24.84 -23.97
N HIS A 477 -21.84 24.77 -22.64
CA HIS A 477 -22.44 25.71 -21.69
C HIS A 477 -21.41 26.27 -20.70
N GLY A 478 -20.44 27.03 -21.20
CA GLY A 478 -19.35 27.63 -20.41
C GLY A 478 -19.82 28.44 -19.18
N LYS A 479 -20.95 29.17 -19.26
CA LYS A 479 -21.52 29.90 -18.12
C LYS A 479 -21.97 28.98 -16.98
N VAL A 480 -22.71 27.92 -17.31
CA VAL A 480 -23.19 26.93 -16.33
C VAL A 480 -22.00 26.19 -15.72
N GLN A 481 -21.02 25.86 -16.55
CA GLN A 481 -19.78 25.22 -16.13
C GLN A 481 -19.01 26.08 -15.11
N ALA A 482 -18.83 27.38 -15.37
CA ALA A 482 -18.14 28.28 -14.44
C ALA A 482 -18.86 28.41 -13.09
N ILE A 483 -20.19 28.54 -13.09
CA ILE A 483 -20.99 28.59 -11.85
C ILE A 483 -20.88 27.27 -11.07
N GLY A 484 -21.01 26.13 -11.76
CA GLY A 484 -20.88 24.81 -11.13
C GLY A 484 -19.49 24.59 -10.51
N LEU A 485 -18.44 24.98 -11.20
CA LEU A 485 -17.06 24.92 -10.69
C LEU A 485 -16.85 25.84 -9.48
N LEU A 486 -17.42 27.05 -9.49
CA LEU A 486 -17.36 27.97 -8.35
C LEU A 486 -18.02 27.37 -7.10
N ILE A 487 -19.22 26.80 -7.25
CA ILE A 487 -19.96 26.16 -6.15
C ILE A 487 -19.16 24.96 -5.60
N LEU A 488 -18.59 24.14 -6.48
CA LEU A 488 -17.79 22.98 -6.08
C LEU A 488 -16.52 23.39 -5.34
N GLU A 489 -15.76 24.36 -5.85
CA GLU A 489 -14.53 24.85 -5.19
C GLU A 489 -14.83 25.50 -3.83
N LEU A 490 -15.91 26.28 -3.75
CA LEU A 490 -16.35 26.89 -2.49
C LEU A 490 -16.74 25.82 -1.46
N GLY A 491 -17.54 24.83 -1.88
CA GLY A 491 -17.94 23.71 -1.02
C GLY A 491 -16.73 22.92 -0.53
N PHE A 492 -15.76 22.64 -1.40
CA PHE A 492 -14.53 21.95 -1.03
C PHE A 492 -13.67 22.76 -0.05
N LEU A 493 -13.55 24.08 -0.27
CA LEU A 493 -12.85 24.99 0.66
C LEU A 493 -13.50 25.02 2.05
N VAL A 494 -14.84 25.05 2.12
CA VAL A 494 -15.57 25.01 3.40
C VAL A 494 -15.30 23.69 4.12
N VAL A 495 -15.40 22.56 3.41
CA VAL A 495 -15.17 21.22 3.97
C VAL A 495 -13.74 21.07 4.52
N ILE A 496 -12.71 21.50 3.78
CA ILE A 496 -11.32 21.40 4.24
C ILE A 496 -11.01 22.36 5.39
N CYS A 497 -11.62 23.56 5.42
CA CYS A 497 -11.47 24.53 6.51
C CYS A 497 -12.07 24.03 7.83
N ILE A 498 -13.21 23.33 7.76
CA ILE A 498 -13.90 22.74 8.92
C ILE A 498 -13.16 21.51 9.42
N LEU A 499 -12.94 20.52 8.54
CA LEU A 499 -12.44 19.20 8.94
C LEU A 499 -10.92 19.20 9.21
N ARG A 500 -10.16 20.10 8.57
CA ARG A 500 -8.69 20.18 8.65
C ARG A 500 -8.04 18.79 8.64
N PRO A 501 -8.30 17.99 7.60
CA PRO A 501 -8.14 16.54 7.63
C PRO A 501 -6.69 16.09 7.51
N TYR A 502 -5.74 16.94 7.13
CA TYR A 502 -4.35 16.54 6.89
C TYR A 502 -3.55 16.35 8.18
N MET A 503 -2.51 15.52 8.11
CA MET A 503 -1.72 15.03 9.25
C MET A 503 -1.23 16.11 10.24
N ASN A 504 -0.88 17.32 9.80
CA ASN A 504 -0.40 18.38 10.68
C ASN A 504 -0.92 19.77 10.27
N LYS A 505 -0.64 20.78 11.09
CA LYS A 505 -1.09 22.17 10.84
C LYS A 505 -0.50 22.75 9.55
N LYS A 506 0.78 22.44 9.24
CA LYS A 506 1.48 22.98 8.06
C LYS A 506 0.90 22.43 6.75
N ILE A 507 0.64 21.13 6.66
CA ILE A 507 0.03 20.49 5.48
C ILE A 507 -1.45 20.87 5.34
N ASN A 508 -2.17 21.08 6.44
CA ASN A 508 -3.51 21.68 6.37
C ASN A 508 -3.46 23.10 5.83
N ALA A 509 -2.56 23.95 6.33
CA ALA A 509 -2.39 25.31 5.82
C ALA A 509 -2.06 25.30 4.33
N LEU A 510 -1.13 24.44 3.90
CA LEU A 510 -0.79 24.24 2.49
C LEU A 510 -2.02 23.90 1.62
N ASN A 511 -2.79 22.88 1.99
CA ASN A 511 -3.93 22.43 1.19
C ASN A 511 -5.12 23.41 1.25
N ILE A 512 -5.32 24.11 2.37
CA ILE A 512 -6.28 25.21 2.46
C ILE A 512 -5.86 26.35 1.53
N SER A 513 -4.58 26.74 1.52
CA SER A 513 -4.06 27.76 0.60
C SER A 513 -4.27 27.35 -0.87
N ILE A 514 -4.00 26.09 -1.22
CA ILE A 514 -4.26 25.56 -2.56
C ILE A 514 -5.75 25.65 -2.91
N ALA A 515 -6.64 25.28 -1.99
CA ALA A 515 -8.09 25.40 -2.20
C ALA A 515 -8.53 26.86 -2.37
N VAL A 516 -7.92 27.82 -1.67
CA VAL A 516 -8.15 29.25 -1.86
C VAL A 516 -7.70 29.69 -3.26
N PHE A 517 -6.51 29.29 -3.71
CA PHE A 517 -6.03 29.63 -5.06
C PHE A 517 -6.89 29.01 -6.17
N ASN A 518 -7.40 27.79 -5.96
CA ASN A 518 -8.33 27.15 -6.87
C ASN A 518 -9.69 27.86 -6.89
N LEU A 519 -10.22 28.28 -5.74
CA LEU A 519 -11.44 29.08 -5.65
C LEU A 519 -11.28 30.42 -6.37
N LEU A 520 -10.15 31.11 -6.17
CA LEU A 520 -9.82 32.32 -6.92
C LEU A 520 -9.81 32.05 -8.43
N GLY A 521 -9.24 30.91 -8.85
CA GLY A 521 -9.26 30.49 -10.25
C GLY A 521 -10.67 30.29 -10.80
N ALA A 522 -11.60 29.73 -10.01
CA ALA A 522 -13.00 29.60 -10.39
C ALA A 522 -13.74 30.95 -10.44
N ILE A 523 -13.39 31.91 -9.57
CA ILE A 523 -13.91 33.28 -9.63
C ILE A 523 -13.44 33.98 -10.91
N PHE A 524 -12.15 33.87 -11.26
CA PHE A 524 -11.64 34.40 -12.52
C PHE A 524 -12.30 33.74 -13.73
N LEU A 525 -12.52 32.41 -13.68
CA LEU A 525 -13.26 31.71 -14.71
C LEU A 525 -14.68 32.28 -14.88
N LEU A 526 -15.37 32.62 -13.80
CA LEU A 526 -16.68 33.29 -13.86
C LEU A 526 -16.59 34.68 -14.50
N ILE A 527 -15.57 35.47 -14.19
CA ILE A 527 -15.33 36.77 -14.84
C ILE A 527 -15.15 36.55 -16.35
N PHE A 528 -14.34 35.57 -16.76
CA PHE A 528 -14.10 35.27 -18.18
C PHE A 528 -15.36 34.81 -18.94
N THR A 529 -16.44 34.42 -18.26
CA THR A 529 -17.73 34.12 -18.94
C THR A 529 -18.54 35.35 -19.36
N GLU A 530 -18.07 36.55 -19.02
CA GLU A 530 -18.74 37.83 -19.28
C GLU A 530 -20.16 37.91 -18.69
N ILE A 531 -20.42 37.16 -17.61
CA ILE A 531 -21.74 37.13 -16.96
C ILE A 531 -22.13 38.49 -16.36
N PHE A 532 -21.14 39.31 -15.99
CA PHE A 532 -21.34 40.64 -15.43
C PHE A 532 -21.41 41.74 -16.50
N ASN A 533 -21.31 41.38 -17.79
CA ASN A 533 -21.27 42.32 -18.91
C ASN A 533 -20.22 43.44 -18.73
N GLN A 534 -19.07 43.07 -18.18
CA GLN A 534 -17.98 44.01 -17.90
C GLN A 534 -17.23 44.41 -19.18
N PRO A 535 -16.58 45.58 -19.20
CA PRO A 535 -15.73 45.98 -20.33
C PRO A 535 -14.60 44.99 -20.60
N GLY A 536 -14.22 44.80 -21.87
CA GLY A 536 -13.18 43.85 -22.28
C GLY A 536 -11.84 44.03 -21.56
N ILE A 537 -11.49 45.28 -21.20
CA ILE A 537 -10.28 45.60 -20.41
C ILE A 537 -10.25 44.89 -19.07
N VAL A 538 -11.41 44.69 -18.43
CA VAL A 538 -11.49 43.96 -17.16
C VAL A 538 -11.14 42.50 -17.40
N THR A 539 -11.59 41.89 -18.50
CA THR A 539 -11.29 40.51 -18.88
C THR A 539 -9.80 40.34 -19.20
N GLY A 540 -9.21 41.24 -19.99
CA GLY A 540 -7.79 41.22 -20.33
C GLY A 540 -6.87 41.40 -19.11
N VAL A 541 -7.12 42.44 -18.30
CA VAL A 541 -6.36 42.70 -17.05
C VAL A 541 -6.53 41.56 -16.05
N SER A 542 -7.75 41.01 -15.91
CA SER A 542 -8.01 39.84 -15.07
C SER A 542 -7.19 38.62 -15.52
N GLY A 543 -6.98 38.44 -16.82
CA GLY A 543 -6.09 37.40 -17.35
C GLY A 543 -4.63 37.56 -16.90
N VAL A 544 -4.11 38.79 -16.92
CA VAL A 544 -2.75 39.10 -16.45
C VAL A 544 -2.62 38.86 -14.93
N VAL A 545 -3.58 39.35 -14.15
CA VAL A 545 -3.63 39.10 -12.68
C VAL A 545 -3.69 37.60 -12.39
N PHE A 546 -4.52 36.87 -13.15
CA PHE A 546 -4.65 35.42 -13.04
C PHE A 546 -3.32 34.71 -13.26
N PHE A 547 -2.57 35.08 -14.30
CA PHE A 547 -1.23 34.54 -14.53
C PHE A 547 -0.27 34.84 -13.37
N ILE A 548 -0.18 36.10 -12.92
CA ILE A 548 0.80 36.53 -11.90
C ILE A 548 0.63 35.75 -10.59
N TYR A 549 -0.59 35.66 -10.05
CA TYR A 549 -0.78 34.98 -8.78
C TYR A 549 -0.57 33.48 -8.90
N ASN A 550 -1.01 32.84 -9.99
CA ASN A 550 -0.81 31.40 -10.18
C ASN A 550 0.66 31.08 -10.42
N ALA A 551 1.41 31.94 -11.10
CA ALA A 551 2.85 31.81 -11.27
C ALA A 551 3.59 31.92 -9.93
N ALA A 552 3.23 32.89 -9.10
CA ALA A 552 3.79 33.02 -7.75
C ALA A 552 3.46 31.79 -6.88
N ALA A 553 2.22 31.31 -6.90
CA ALA A 553 1.81 30.12 -6.17
C ALA A 553 2.54 28.85 -6.66
N SER A 554 2.62 28.64 -7.97
CA SER A 554 3.39 27.54 -8.59
C SER A 554 4.85 27.57 -8.14
N MET A 555 5.50 28.74 -8.18
CA MET A 555 6.89 28.90 -7.78
C MET A 555 7.12 28.53 -6.31
N VAL A 556 6.26 29.02 -5.40
CA VAL A 556 6.35 28.71 -3.98
C VAL A 556 6.18 27.20 -3.72
N LEU A 557 5.21 26.56 -4.36
CA LEU A 557 4.96 25.13 -4.21
C LEU A 557 6.10 24.28 -4.79
N LEU A 558 6.66 24.67 -5.93
CA LEU A 558 7.81 24.00 -6.57
C LEU A 558 9.05 24.07 -5.67
N ILE A 559 9.40 25.27 -5.17
CA ILE A 559 10.54 25.46 -4.26
C ILE A 559 10.33 24.64 -2.98
N MET A 560 9.12 24.63 -2.42
CA MET A 560 8.82 23.85 -1.23
C MET A 560 9.04 22.35 -1.46
N VAL A 561 8.57 21.79 -2.58
CA VAL A 561 8.77 20.36 -2.91
C VAL A 561 10.23 20.04 -3.18
N LEU A 562 10.95 20.89 -3.92
CA LEU A 562 12.39 20.72 -4.17
C LEU A 562 13.20 20.70 -2.87
N LEU A 563 13.00 21.71 -2.02
CA LEU A 563 13.69 21.82 -0.74
C LEU A 563 13.36 20.63 0.18
N THR A 564 12.10 20.24 0.29
CA THR A 564 11.71 19.11 1.14
C THR A 564 12.24 17.77 0.61
N SER A 565 12.29 17.57 -0.70
CA SER A 565 12.85 16.36 -1.33
C SER A 565 14.36 16.30 -1.20
N PHE A 566 15.07 17.42 -1.43
CA PHE A 566 16.53 17.51 -1.28
C PHE A 566 16.95 17.24 0.17
N MET A 567 16.27 17.87 1.13
CA MET A 567 16.55 17.66 2.54
C MET A 567 16.26 16.22 2.98
N ALA A 568 15.20 15.59 2.47
CA ALA A 568 14.85 14.20 2.80
C ALA A 568 15.95 13.18 2.42
N ILE A 569 16.73 13.46 1.38
CA ILE A 569 17.79 12.56 0.89
C ILE A 569 19.12 12.81 1.62
N ILE A 570 19.44 14.07 1.92
CA ILE A 570 20.79 14.45 2.41
C ILE A 570 20.88 14.47 3.94
N SER A 571 19.77 14.70 4.65
CA SER A 571 19.81 14.76 6.11
C SER A 571 20.13 13.39 6.71
N LYS A 572 21.07 13.34 7.65
CA LYS A 572 21.43 12.10 8.38
C LYS A 572 20.26 11.50 9.17
N ASN A 573 19.44 12.36 9.79
CA ASN A 573 18.21 11.98 10.51
C ASN A 573 17.02 12.83 10.01
N PRO A 574 16.41 12.48 8.87
CA PRO A 574 15.32 13.26 8.27
C PRO A 574 14.08 13.37 9.15
N ASP A 575 13.79 12.31 9.92
CA ASP A 575 12.56 12.19 10.70
C ASP A 575 12.52 13.12 11.92
N GLU A 576 13.66 13.46 12.53
CA GLU A 576 13.73 14.39 13.68
C GLU A 576 13.16 15.78 13.35
N ARG A 577 13.23 16.16 12.07
CA ARG A 577 12.73 17.45 11.59
C ARG A 577 11.21 17.56 11.67
N TYR A 578 10.51 16.43 11.54
CA TYR A 578 9.06 16.38 11.61
C TYR A 578 8.68 15.95 13.01
N HIS A 579 8.14 16.88 13.80
CA HIS A 579 7.59 16.53 15.11
C HIS A 579 6.61 15.35 14.97
N PRO A 580 6.65 14.38 15.89
CA PRO A 580 5.70 13.29 15.92
C PRO A 580 4.29 13.84 15.76
N ILE A 581 3.55 13.30 14.79
CA ILE A 581 2.19 13.72 14.49
C ILE A 581 1.39 13.66 15.80
N ARG A 582 0.76 14.79 16.20
CA ARG A 582 -0.05 14.92 17.43
C ARG A 582 -1.36 14.13 17.33
N ASP A 583 -1.24 12.82 17.19
CA ASP A 583 -2.28 11.83 17.01
C ASP A 583 -1.74 10.49 17.52
N ASP A 584 -2.60 9.59 17.99
CA ASP A 584 -2.18 8.36 18.68
C ASP A 584 -1.31 7.46 17.79
N ARG A 585 -1.35 7.66 16.46
CA ARG A 585 -0.55 6.93 15.45
C ARG A 585 0.96 6.92 15.72
N ALA A 586 1.52 7.97 16.32
CA ALA A 586 2.96 8.09 16.46
C ALA A 586 3.51 7.03 17.42
N SER A 587 2.66 6.55 18.35
CA SER A 587 2.95 5.43 19.24
C SER A 587 2.88 4.06 18.55
N PHE A 588 2.24 3.97 17.38
CA PHE A 588 1.99 2.72 16.64
C PHE A 588 2.88 2.56 15.40
N MET A 589 3.50 3.65 14.90
CA MET A 589 4.41 3.61 13.76
C MET A 589 5.84 3.32 14.22
N LYS A 590 6.42 2.22 13.73
CA LYS A 590 7.81 1.84 13.99
C LYS A 590 8.76 2.82 13.28
N SER A 591 9.41 3.72 14.01
CA SER A 591 10.53 4.52 13.49
C SER A 591 11.85 3.91 13.92
N ASN A 592 12.67 3.51 12.96
CA ASN A 592 14.05 3.04 13.21
C ASN A 592 15.00 4.18 13.63
N SER A 593 14.51 5.41 13.82
CA SER A 593 15.30 6.57 14.25
C SER A 593 15.48 6.68 15.77
N GLN A 594 15.08 5.67 16.55
CA GLN A 594 15.30 5.61 18.00
C GLN A 594 16.36 4.57 18.41
N ASN A 595 17.33 4.30 17.55
CA ASN A 595 18.55 3.61 17.95
C ASN A 595 19.46 4.57 18.73
N GLN A 596 19.23 4.73 20.04
CA GLN A 596 20.26 4.76 21.10
C GLN A 596 19.79 5.33 22.45
N LEU A 597 18.62 5.95 22.57
CA LEU A 597 18.21 6.58 23.83
C LEU A 597 16.84 6.08 24.27
N THR A 598 16.86 5.35 25.40
CA THR A 598 15.76 4.93 26.28
C THR A 598 15.19 3.52 26.10
N THR A 599 16.05 2.52 26.29
CA THR A 599 15.68 1.12 26.61
C THR A 599 14.68 1.02 27.78
N GLU A 600 14.70 1.99 28.70
CA GLU A 600 13.81 2.10 29.86
C GLU A 600 12.40 2.62 29.52
N LEU A 601 12.27 3.62 28.63
CA LEU A 601 10.96 4.13 28.20
C LEU A 601 10.30 3.23 27.17
N ASP A 602 11.10 2.50 26.37
CA ASP A 602 10.56 1.45 25.49
C ASP A 602 10.06 0.26 26.32
N ALA A 603 10.73 -0.10 27.42
CA ALA A 603 10.25 -1.08 28.39
C ALA A 603 8.98 -0.61 29.14
N LEU A 604 8.90 0.67 29.53
CA LEU A 604 7.70 1.25 30.14
C LEU A 604 6.56 1.40 29.12
N GLY A 605 6.87 1.70 27.86
CA GLY A 605 5.92 1.73 26.75
C GLY A 605 5.34 0.34 26.45
N VAL A 606 6.17 -0.72 26.52
CA VAL A 606 5.74 -2.13 26.44
C VAL A 606 4.85 -2.50 27.62
N THR A 607 5.16 -2.01 28.83
CA THR A 607 4.35 -2.26 30.03
C THR A 607 3.00 -1.54 29.98
N ALA A 608 2.94 -0.33 29.39
CA ALA A 608 1.71 0.44 29.23
C ALA A 608 0.83 -0.02 28.04
N ARG A 609 1.40 -0.69 27.04
CA ARG A 609 0.71 -1.18 25.83
C ARG A 609 -0.07 -2.48 26.03
N ASN A 610 0.13 -3.20 27.15
CA ASN A 610 -0.43 -4.54 27.37
C ASN A 610 -0.13 -5.51 26.20
N GLU A 611 0.89 -5.21 25.40
CA GLU A 611 1.36 -6.02 24.28
C GLU A 611 2.46 -6.93 24.81
N THR A 612 2.13 -8.20 25.04
CA THR A 612 3.11 -9.28 25.21
C THR A 612 3.79 -9.58 23.87
N THR A 613 4.38 -8.58 23.21
CA THR A 613 5.19 -8.79 22.01
C THR A 613 6.54 -9.38 22.41
N ILE A 614 6.53 -10.70 22.55
CA ILE A 614 7.73 -11.50 22.64
C ILE A 614 8.58 -11.34 21.36
N PRO A 615 9.92 -11.32 21.45
CA PRO A 615 10.79 -11.20 20.30
C PRO A 615 10.55 -12.35 19.31
N SER A 616 10.62 -12.05 18.00
CA SER A 616 10.57 -13.04 16.91
C SER A 616 11.96 -13.11 16.27
N PRO A 617 12.63 -14.27 16.20
CA PRO A 617 12.14 -15.58 16.65
C PRO A 617 12.00 -15.70 18.19
N PHE A 618 10.95 -16.37 18.65
CA PHE A 618 10.80 -16.75 20.05
C PHE A 618 11.60 -18.02 20.32
N LYS A 619 12.55 -17.90 21.24
CA LYS A 619 13.56 -18.91 21.53
C LYS A 619 12.99 -19.97 22.46
N LEU A 620 13.11 -21.23 22.06
CA LEU A 620 12.77 -22.38 22.92
C LEU A 620 13.95 -22.73 23.83
N GLY A 621 13.70 -23.40 24.96
CA GLY A 621 14.73 -23.80 25.90
C GLY A 621 15.58 -24.99 25.42
N PRO A 622 16.71 -25.30 26.09
CA PRO A 622 17.57 -26.42 25.68
C PRO A 622 16.87 -27.78 25.73
N LEU A 623 15.98 -28.02 26.71
CA LEU A 623 15.23 -29.28 26.80
C LEU A 623 14.20 -29.44 25.67
N ASP A 624 13.66 -28.34 25.15
CA ASP A 624 12.71 -28.34 24.02
C ASP A 624 13.39 -28.80 22.72
N GLN A 625 14.70 -28.60 22.60
CA GLN A 625 15.51 -28.98 21.43
C GLN A 625 15.58 -30.49 21.21
N LEU A 626 15.32 -31.30 22.23
CA LEU A 626 15.52 -32.76 22.20
C LEU A 626 14.23 -33.56 22.03
N VAL A 627 13.07 -32.92 22.09
CA VAL A 627 11.77 -33.60 21.97
C VAL A 627 11.58 -34.16 20.55
N ASN A 628 10.96 -35.33 20.40
CA ASN A 628 10.65 -35.85 19.07
C ASN A 628 9.51 -35.03 18.42
N LEU A 629 9.76 -34.51 17.22
CA LEU A 629 8.82 -33.65 16.48
C LEU A 629 7.54 -34.39 16.04
N SER A 630 7.58 -35.72 15.92
CA SER A 630 6.42 -36.50 15.53
C SER A 630 5.48 -36.82 16.69
N VAL A 631 5.72 -36.27 17.89
CA VAL A 631 4.96 -36.59 19.11
C VAL A 631 4.23 -35.34 19.62
N PRO A 632 2.90 -35.24 19.45
CA PRO A 632 2.09 -34.23 20.11
C PRO A 632 1.60 -34.72 21.48
N ILE A 633 1.28 -33.79 22.37
CA ILE A 633 0.42 -34.06 23.54
C ILE A 633 -1.03 -33.91 23.08
N ALA A 634 -1.84 -34.97 23.21
CA ALA A 634 -3.24 -34.97 22.83
C ALA A 634 -4.11 -35.56 23.94
N VAL A 635 -5.12 -34.81 24.39
CA VAL A 635 -6.03 -35.23 25.46
C VAL A 635 -7.47 -34.90 25.05
N VAL A 636 -8.36 -35.87 25.24
CA VAL A 636 -9.80 -35.71 25.01
C VAL A 636 -10.51 -35.58 26.35
N PHE A 637 -11.12 -34.42 26.58
CA PHE A 637 -12.00 -34.19 27.74
C PHE A 637 -13.45 -34.37 27.31
N THR A 638 -14.22 -35.15 28.06
CA THR A 638 -15.64 -35.38 27.78
C THR A 638 -16.51 -34.75 28.86
N TYR A 639 -17.54 -34.04 28.43
CA TYR A 639 -18.45 -33.28 29.29
C TYR A 639 -19.89 -33.73 29.04
N LYS A 640 -20.60 -34.01 30.12
CA LYS A 640 -22.04 -34.37 30.06
C LYS A 640 -22.90 -33.17 29.66
N SER A 641 -22.47 -31.95 29.99
CA SER A 641 -23.13 -30.69 29.64
C SER A 641 -22.49 -30.04 28.41
N GLY A 642 -23.27 -29.20 27.72
CA GLY A 642 -22.78 -28.44 26.58
C GLY A 642 -21.74 -27.38 26.98
N ILE A 643 -20.72 -27.21 26.15
CA ILE A 643 -19.76 -26.10 26.21
C ILE A 643 -20.08 -25.16 25.05
N ALA A 644 -20.35 -23.89 25.35
CA ALA A 644 -20.62 -22.87 24.33
C ALA A 644 -19.35 -22.55 23.53
N VAL A 645 -19.41 -22.73 22.21
CA VAL A 645 -18.28 -22.55 21.28
C VAL A 645 -17.81 -21.10 21.24
N GLU A 646 -18.72 -20.12 21.18
CA GLU A 646 -18.37 -18.70 21.11
C GLU A 646 -17.63 -18.22 22.38
N ARG A 647 -18.08 -18.67 23.55
CA ARG A 647 -17.40 -18.41 24.82
C ARG A 647 -16.03 -19.08 24.87
N LEU A 648 -15.91 -20.29 24.32
CA LEU A 648 -14.64 -21.02 24.21
C LEU A 648 -13.67 -20.29 23.27
N GLN A 649 -14.15 -19.78 22.14
CA GLN A 649 -13.35 -19.00 21.20
C GLN A 649 -12.82 -17.70 21.84
N ARG A 650 -13.66 -16.98 22.59
CA ARG A 650 -13.23 -15.78 23.34
C ARG A 650 -12.19 -16.11 24.41
N ALA A 651 -12.43 -17.18 25.19
CA ALA A 651 -11.47 -17.65 26.19
C ALA A 651 -10.14 -18.08 25.57
N LEU A 652 -10.18 -18.77 24.42
CA LEU A 652 -9.00 -19.19 23.67
C LEU A 652 -8.21 -17.99 23.12
N ALA A 653 -8.89 -17.00 22.53
CA ALA A 653 -8.25 -15.78 22.08
C ALA A 653 -7.51 -15.09 23.24
N ARG A 654 -8.16 -14.99 24.41
CA ARG A 654 -7.56 -14.41 25.61
C ARG A 654 -6.41 -15.24 26.17
N LEU A 655 -6.50 -16.57 26.11
CA LEU A 655 -5.42 -17.46 26.53
C LEU A 655 -4.15 -17.20 25.72
N LEU A 656 -4.29 -16.97 24.41
CA LEU A 656 -3.15 -16.72 23.52
C LEU A 656 -2.43 -15.40 23.80
N ASP A 657 -3.05 -14.43 24.49
CA ASP A 657 -2.35 -13.23 24.97
C ASP A 657 -1.29 -13.57 26.03
N TYR A 658 -1.56 -14.60 26.85
CA TYR A 658 -0.65 -15.11 27.88
C TYR A 658 0.33 -16.16 27.31
N TYR A 659 -0.05 -16.83 26.23
CA TYR A 659 0.75 -17.83 25.53
C TYR A 659 1.03 -17.45 24.06
N PRO A 660 1.61 -16.27 23.78
CA PRO A 660 1.69 -15.72 22.42
C PRO A 660 2.54 -16.57 21.47
N HIS A 661 3.53 -17.31 21.99
CA HIS A 661 4.38 -18.20 21.22
C HIS A 661 3.62 -19.39 20.59
N LEU A 662 2.46 -19.79 21.16
CA LEU A 662 1.62 -20.85 20.61
C LEU A 662 0.93 -20.45 19.29
N THR A 663 0.90 -19.14 18.98
CA THR A 663 0.34 -18.63 17.72
C THR A 663 1.33 -18.71 16.55
N GLY A 664 2.59 -19.07 16.81
CA GLY A 664 3.65 -19.11 15.80
C GLY A 664 3.69 -20.40 14.99
N ARG A 665 4.80 -20.57 14.26
CA ARG A 665 5.18 -21.77 13.53
C ARG A 665 6.58 -22.20 13.91
N LEU A 666 6.77 -23.51 14.07
CA LEU A 666 8.08 -24.07 14.39
C LEU A 666 9.02 -23.87 13.20
N ARG A 667 10.20 -23.32 13.47
CA ARG A 667 11.31 -23.20 12.53
C ARG A 667 12.50 -23.91 13.11
N ILE A 668 13.20 -24.66 12.28
CA ILE A 668 14.50 -25.24 12.61
C ILE A 668 15.55 -24.42 11.86
N SER A 669 16.50 -23.86 12.59
CA SER A 669 17.64 -23.13 12.04
C SER A 669 18.47 -24.04 11.15
N GLU A 670 18.77 -23.59 9.94
CA GLU A 670 19.62 -24.35 9.00
C GLU A 670 21.08 -24.40 9.46
N GLU A 671 21.52 -23.37 10.19
CA GLU A 671 22.90 -23.18 10.66
C GLU A 671 23.29 -24.20 11.73
N ASP A 672 22.51 -24.26 12.82
CA ASP A 672 22.86 -25.01 14.04
C ASP A 672 21.77 -26.00 14.49
N GLY A 673 20.68 -26.11 13.73
CA GLY A 673 19.57 -27.01 14.05
C GLY A 673 18.70 -26.56 15.22
N THR A 674 18.88 -25.34 15.73
CA THR A 674 18.10 -24.81 16.85
C THR A 674 16.65 -24.59 16.43
N ARG A 675 15.74 -25.02 17.30
CA ARG A 675 14.29 -24.92 17.13
C ARG A 675 13.77 -23.65 17.78
N GLU A 676 13.00 -22.91 17.01
CA GLU A 676 12.49 -21.59 17.35
C GLU A 676 11.05 -21.44 16.89
N MET A 677 10.32 -20.53 17.51
CA MET A 677 8.98 -20.13 17.06
C MET A 677 9.07 -18.85 16.24
N THR A 678 8.63 -18.91 15.00
CA THR A 678 8.55 -17.76 14.07
C THR A 678 7.10 -17.50 13.67
N ALA A 679 6.86 -16.51 12.81
CA ALA A 679 5.51 -16.18 12.32
C ALA A 679 4.47 -16.02 13.46
N LEU A 680 4.89 -15.40 14.57
CA LEU A 680 4.02 -15.11 15.70
C LEU A 680 2.80 -14.31 15.24
N GLY A 681 1.63 -14.61 15.79
CA GLY A 681 0.35 -14.04 15.36
C GLY A 681 -0.34 -14.79 14.22
N SER A 682 0.19 -15.93 13.76
CA SER A 682 -0.49 -16.79 12.77
C SER A 682 -1.74 -17.51 13.31
N GLY A 683 -1.90 -17.52 14.63
CA GLY A 683 -3.06 -18.07 15.34
C GLY A 683 -2.97 -19.57 15.66
N ALA A 684 -3.87 -20.00 16.54
CA ALA A 684 -4.19 -21.39 16.88
C ALA A 684 -5.45 -21.83 16.13
N GLU A 685 -5.74 -23.13 16.10
CA GLU A 685 -6.92 -23.66 15.40
C GLU A 685 -8.01 -24.13 16.36
N LEU A 686 -9.25 -23.70 16.13
CA LEU A 686 -10.45 -24.21 16.79
C LEU A 686 -11.35 -24.86 15.75
N LEU A 687 -11.48 -26.18 15.80
CA LEU A 687 -12.37 -26.96 14.95
C LEU A 687 -13.69 -27.20 15.67
N VAL A 688 -14.80 -27.08 14.95
CA VAL A 688 -16.14 -27.40 15.44
C VAL A 688 -16.66 -28.57 14.63
N ALA A 689 -17.04 -29.64 15.33
CA ALA A 689 -17.49 -30.89 14.74
C ALA A 689 -18.75 -31.41 15.44
N GLU A 690 -19.47 -32.28 14.74
CA GLU A 690 -20.63 -32.99 15.29
C GLU A 690 -20.44 -34.49 15.12
N CYS A 691 -20.89 -35.25 16.12
CA CYS A 691 -20.92 -36.71 16.10
C CYS A 691 -22.39 -37.16 16.14
N THR A 692 -22.81 -37.90 15.13
CA THR A 692 -24.18 -38.44 15.02
C THR A 692 -24.48 -39.53 16.06
N SER A 693 -23.44 -40.14 16.63
CA SER A 693 -23.57 -41.07 17.75
C SER A 693 -23.73 -40.33 19.08
N ARG A 694 -24.34 -40.99 20.06
CA ARG A 694 -24.38 -40.52 21.44
C ARG A 694 -23.07 -40.89 22.16
N LEU A 695 -22.65 -40.10 23.16
CA LEU A 695 -21.44 -40.40 23.92
C LEU A 695 -21.60 -41.66 24.78
N ASP A 696 -22.80 -41.92 25.30
CA ASP A 696 -23.12 -43.13 26.09
C ASP A 696 -23.25 -44.41 25.25
N ALA A 697 -23.22 -44.30 23.92
CA ALA A 697 -23.15 -45.46 23.03
C ALA A 697 -21.76 -46.12 23.01
N PHE A 698 -20.74 -45.44 23.54
CA PHE A 698 -19.37 -45.96 23.62
C PHE A 698 -19.13 -46.55 25.03
N SER A 699 -18.90 -47.86 25.10
CA SER A 699 -18.72 -48.59 26.37
C SER A 699 -17.41 -48.29 27.10
N SER A 700 -16.38 -47.87 26.37
CA SER A 700 -15.04 -47.59 26.88
C SER A 700 -14.39 -46.43 26.11
N PRO A 701 -13.49 -45.64 26.72
CA PRO A 701 -12.75 -44.62 25.98
C PRO A 701 -11.92 -45.16 24.80
N VAL A 702 -11.58 -46.46 24.78
CA VAL A 702 -10.92 -47.11 23.61
C VAL A 702 -11.86 -47.19 22.40
N ASP A 703 -13.17 -47.25 22.64
CA ASP A 703 -14.20 -47.36 21.61
C ASP A 703 -14.51 -46.01 20.95
N LEU A 704 -13.96 -44.90 21.49
CA LEU A 704 -14.13 -43.57 20.92
C LEU A 704 -13.55 -43.48 19.50
N PRO A 705 -14.16 -42.66 18.61
CA PRO A 705 -13.79 -42.56 17.20
C PRO A 705 -12.29 -42.33 16.96
N GLY A 706 -11.76 -43.00 15.93
CA GLY A 706 -10.35 -42.84 15.52
C GLY A 706 -9.34 -43.62 16.36
N ARG A 707 -9.70 -44.78 16.90
CA ARG A 707 -8.83 -45.65 17.74
C ARG A 707 -8.45 -44.99 19.07
N GLY A 708 -9.43 -44.87 19.97
CA GLY A 708 -9.22 -44.28 21.30
C GLY A 708 -9.42 -42.77 21.36
N GLY A 709 -10.27 -42.22 20.48
CA GLY A 709 -10.65 -40.80 20.50
C GLY A 709 -9.78 -39.88 19.66
N ASN A 710 -8.84 -40.39 18.86
CA ASN A 710 -7.97 -39.54 18.03
C ASN A 710 -8.74 -38.69 17.00
N ALA A 711 -9.90 -39.17 16.52
CA ALA A 711 -10.76 -38.41 15.60
C ALA A 711 -11.53 -37.29 16.31
N LEU A 712 -11.50 -37.23 17.64
CA LEU A 712 -12.04 -36.14 18.44
C LEU A 712 -11.03 -35.01 18.65
N CYS A 713 -9.80 -35.15 18.14
CA CYS A 713 -8.76 -34.14 18.09
C CYS A 713 -8.52 -33.70 16.64
N ALA A 714 -8.04 -32.46 16.44
CA ALA A 714 -7.66 -31.95 15.13
C ALA A 714 -6.66 -32.88 14.41
N PRO A 715 -6.74 -33.10 13.10
CA PRO A 715 -5.79 -33.93 12.36
C PRO A 715 -4.31 -33.57 12.65
N PHE A 716 -3.44 -34.57 12.67
CA PHE A 716 -2.01 -34.36 12.90
C PHE A 716 -1.19 -35.18 11.92
N ASP A 717 -0.36 -34.49 11.14
CA ASP A 717 0.64 -35.10 10.27
C ASP A 717 2.02 -35.01 10.95
N PRO A 718 2.66 -36.15 11.27
CA PRO A 718 3.96 -36.18 11.94
C PRO A 718 5.14 -35.82 11.02
N SER A 719 4.91 -35.51 9.74
CA SER A 719 5.95 -35.11 8.81
C SER A 719 6.60 -33.79 9.21
N LEU A 720 7.91 -33.65 8.97
CA LEU A 720 8.65 -32.44 9.35
C LEU A 720 8.08 -31.19 8.67
N GLU A 721 7.65 -31.32 7.42
CA GLU A 721 7.04 -30.22 6.67
C GLU A 721 5.72 -29.78 7.33
N ALA A 722 4.84 -30.72 7.67
CA ALA A 722 3.58 -30.42 8.34
C ALA A 722 3.78 -29.81 9.72
N VAL A 723 4.69 -30.38 10.53
CA VAL A 723 5.02 -29.88 11.86
C VAL A 723 5.49 -28.41 11.83
N CYS A 724 6.26 -28.00 10.82
CA CYS A 724 6.71 -26.62 10.66
C CYS A 724 5.64 -25.69 10.06
N ARG A 725 4.72 -26.22 9.22
CA ARG A 725 3.67 -25.44 8.53
C ARG A 725 2.41 -25.25 9.39
N ASP A 726 2.03 -26.25 10.16
CA ASP A 726 0.70 -26.36 10.76
C ASP A 726 0.62 -25.67 12.14
N PRO A 727 -0.58 -25.34 12.63
CA PRO A 727 -0.75 -24.73 13.95
C PRO A 727 -0.21 -25.62 15.08
N GLN A 728 0.52 -25.01 16.02
CA GLN A 728 1.17 -25.77 17.11
C GLN A 728 0.23 -26.09 18.28
N PHE A 729 -0.90 -25.39 18.35
CA PHE A 729 -1.93 -25.58 19.35
C PHE A 729 -3.30 -25.62 18.67
N THR A 730 -4.04 -26.69 18.90
CA THR A 730 -5.34 -26.94 18.29
C THR A 730 -6.34 -27.47 19.31
N ILE A 731 -7.60 -27.04 19.18
CA ILE A 731 -8.73 -27.56 19.95
C ILE A 731 -9.81 -27.99 18.98
N GLN A 732 -10.33 -29.19 19.14
CA GLN A 732 -11.54 -29.64 18.45
C GLN A 732 -12.68 -29.76 19.45
N HIS A 733 -13.72 -28.97 19.24
CA HIS A 733 -15.00 -29.09 19.92
C HIS A 733 -15.89 -30.03 19.12
N THR A 734 -16.29 -31.15 19.72
CA THR A 734 -17.18 -32.13 19.08
C THR A 734 -18.46 -32.27 19.89
N ARG A 735 -19.61 -31.92 19.31
CA ARG A 735 -20.93 -32.11 19.92
C ARG A 735 -21.53 -33.45 19.54
N PHE A 736 -21.91 -34.27 20.52
CA PHE A 736 -22.58 -35.56 20.29
C PHE A 736 -24.10 -35.39 20.17
N ALA A 737 -24.78 -36.36 19.57
CA ALA A 737 -26.24 -36.35 19.41
C ALA A 737 -27.01 -36.23 20.74
N CYS A 738 -26.42 -36.67 21.85
CA CYS A 738 -26.98 -36.55 23.20
C CYS A 738 -26.78 -35.17 23.86
N GLY A 739 -26.13 -34.21 23.19
CA GLY A 739 -25.81 -32.88 23.72
C GLY A 739 -24.50 -32.81 24.53
N ALA A 740 -23.89 -33.96 24.85
CA ALA A 740 -22.55 -34.04 25.42
C ALA A 740 -21.49 -33.45 24.46
N VAL A 741 -20.36 -33.00 25.01
CA VAL A 741 -19.26 -32.40 24.24
C VAL A 741 -17.96 -33.12 24.55
N ALA A 742 -17.15 -33.40 23.50
CA ALA A 742 -15.74 -33.69 23.65
C ALA A 742 -14.90 -32.48 23.23
N LEU A 743 -13.91 -32.12 24.05
CA LEU A 743 -12.83 -31.21 23.69
C LEU A 743 -11.56 -32.02 23.47
N GLY A 744 -11.14 -32.19 22.22
CA GLY A 744 -9.83 -32.72 21.87
C GLY A 744 -8.80 -31.61 21.82
N VAL A 745 -7.93 -31.56 22.82
CA VAL A 745 -6.86 -30.54 22.92
C VAL A 745 -5.55 -31.17 22.48
N ARG A 746 -4.91 -30.57 21.48
CA ARG A 746 -3.64 -31.04 20.92
C ARG A 746 -2.62 -29.92 20.88
N LEU A 747 -1.42 -30.22 21.37
CA LEU A 747 -0.31 -29.27 21.45
C LEU A 747 1.00 -29.99 21.11
N HIS A 748 1.86 -29.32 20.34
CA HIS A 748 3.14 -29.88 19.94
C HIS A 748 4.11 -30.02 21.13
N HIS A 749 4.57 -31.24 21.46
CA HIS A 749 5.29 -31.53 22.71
C HIS A 749 6.65 -30.79 22.82
N THR A 750 7.20 -30.30 21.70
CA THR A 750 8.35 -29.39 21.71
C THR A 750 8.12 -28.09 22.49
N LEU A 751 6.86 -27.67 22.68
CA LEU A 751 6.54 -26.41 23.36
C LEU A 751 6.31 -26.57 24.87
N CYS A 752 5.81 -27.72 25.31
CA CYS A 752 5.70 -28.03 26.74
C CYS A 752 5.63 -29.52 27.02
N ASP A 753 5.83 -29.87 28.29
CA ASP A 753 5.54 -31.20 28.81
C ASP A 753 4.11 -31.29 29.37
N SER A 754 3.75 -32.47 29.89
CA SER A 754 2.42 -32.72 30.45
C SER A 754 2.01 -31.76 31.59
N ASP A 755 2.95 -31.31 32.42
CA ASP A 755 2.64 -30.35 33.50
C ASP A 755 2.23 -29.00 32.91
N GLY A 756 3.02 -28.50 31.94
CA GLY A 756 2.70 -27.28 31.19
C GLY A 756 1.41 -27.39 30.39
N PHE A 757 1.13 -28.55 29.79
CA PHE A 757 -0.13 -28.81 29.10
C PHE A 757 -1.33 -28.71 30.04
N PHE A 758 -1.31 -29.37 31.20
CA PHE A 758 -2.41 -29.28 32.16
C PHE A 758 -2.51 -27.89 32.80
N GLN A 759 -1.41 -27.14 32.91
CA GLN A 759 -1.46 -25.72 33.28
C GLN A 759 -2.23 -24.90 32.24
N LEU A 760 -1.92 -25.06 30.95
CA LEU A 760 -2.61 -24.38 29.85
C LEU A 760 -4.12 -24.69 29.83
N VAL A 761 -4.49 -25.95 30.06
CA VAL A 761 -5.90 -26.37 30.12
C VAL A 761 -6.62 -25.74 31.32
N ARG A 762 -5.98 -25.68 32.51
CA ARG A 762 -6.53 -25.00 33.68
C ARG A 762 -6.72 -23.51 33.45
N ASP A 763 -5.74 -22.86 32.79
CA ASP A 763 -5.79 -21.44 32.44
C ASP A 763 -6.93 -21.17 31.45
N LEU A 764 -7.12 -22.03 30.45
CA LEU A 764 -8.26 -21.94 29.54
C LEU A 764 -9.59 -22.05 30.29
N ALA A 765 -9.69 -22.99 31.23
CA ALA A 765 -10.90 -23.17 32.03
C ALA A 765 -11.17 -21.99 32.97
N GLU A 766 -10.13 -21.41 33.58
CA GLU A 766 -10.24 -20.18 34.39
C GLU A 766 -10.74 -18.99 33.55
N LEU A 767 -10.16 -18.79 32.37
CA LEU A 767 -10.61 -17.75 31.43
C LEU A 767 -12.03 -18.02 30.94
N TYR A 768 -12.36 -19.27 30.63
CA TYR A 768 -13.72 -19.64 30.24
C TYR A 768 -14.72 -19.29 31.34
N ARG A 769 -14.45 -19.65 32.60
CA ARG A 769 -15.33 -19.36 33.74
C ARG A 769 -15.46 -17.85 34.02
N SER A 770 -14.39 -17.08 33.84
CA SER A 770 -14.40 -15.62 34.08
C SER A 770 -15.11 -14.82 32.98
N ILE A 771 -15.12 -15.29 31.74
CA ILE A 771 -15.85 -14.66 30.63
C ILE A 771 -17.32 -15.05 30.74
N GLY A 772 -18.25 -14.09 30.80
CA GLY A 772 -19.69 -14.36 30.90
C GLY A 772 -20.30 -14.93 29.61
N PRO A 773 -21.55 -15.42 29.64
CA PRO A 773 -22.28 -15.78 28.42
C PRO A 773 -22.56 -14.57 27.52
N ASP A 774 -22.63 -13.37 28.10
CA ASP A 774 -22.85 -12.10 27.41
C ASP A 774 -21.60 -11.65 26.61
N PRO A 775 -21.73 -11.24 25.33
CA PRO A 775 -20.66 -10.59 24.56
C PRO A 775 -20.02 -9.37 25.26
N ASP A 776 -20.78 -8.61 26.05
CA ASP A 776 -20.37 -7.33 26.64
C ASP A 776 -19.74 -7.46 28.04
N SER A 777 -19.59 -8.68 28.56
CA SER A 777 -18.98 -8.91 29.87
C SER A 777 -17.50 -8.48 29.89
N THR A 778 -17.04 -7.96 31.04
CA THR A 778 -15.65 -7.53 31.25
C THR A 778 -14.64 -8.59 30.80
N PRO A 779 -13.48 -8.19 30.23
CA PRO A 779 -12.46 -9.13 29.79
C PRO A 779 -11.98 -9.98 30.98
N GLY A 780 -12.20 -11.29 30.90
CA GLY A 780 -11.60 -12.23 31.85
C GLY A 780 -10.07 -12.10 31.83
N ALA A 781 -9.46 -12.13 33.02
CA ALA A 781 -8.02 -12.11 33.19
C ALA A 781 -7.59 -13.32 34.02
N LEU A 782 -6.44 -13.90 33.69
CA LEU A 782 -5.83 -14.92 34.53
C LEU A 782 -5.36 -14.30 35.85
N ALA A 783 -5.66 -14.97 36.96
CA ALA A 783 -5.18 -14.57 38.28
C ALA A 783 -3.65 -14.50 38.34
N HIS A 784 -2.99 -15.45 37.67
CA HIS A 784 -1.53 -15.53 37.61
C HIS A 784 -1.06 -15.89 36.20
N PRO A 785 -0.22 -15.06 35.54
CA PRO A 785 0.29 -15.36 34.20
C PRO A 785 1.30 -16.52 34.22
N PRO A 786 1.48 -17.24 33.10
CA PRO A 786 2.46 -18.33 32.98
C PRO A 786 3.89 -17.81 32.77
N CYS A 787 4.88 -18.60 33.19
CA CYS A 787 6.26 -18.41 32.76
C CYS A 787 6.50 -19.21 31.47
N ILE A 788 6.56 -18.50 30.34
CA ILE A 788 6.69 -19.09 29.00
C ILE A 788 8.14 -19.27 28.53
N ARG A 789 9.13 -18.69 29.22
CA ARG A 789 10.54 -18.80 28.83
C ARG A 789 11.13 -20.14 29.28
N GLY A 790 11.81 -20.83 28.37
CA GLY A 790 12.48 -22.10 28.66
C GLY A 790 13.59 -21.94 29.69
N TYR A 791 13.79 -22.95 30.54
CA TYR A 791 14.83 -22.94 31.56
C TYR A 791 16.22 -22.84 30.91
N LEU A 792 17.00 -21.81 31.27
CA LEU A 792 18.31 -21.49 30.69
C LEU A 792 18.33 -21.29 29.15
N SER A 793 17.22 -20.78 28.59
CA SER A 793 17.09 -20.52 27.14
C SER A 793 18.10 -19.50 26.58
N GLU A 794 18.57 -18.57 27.39
CA GLU A 794 19.55 -17.54 27.04
C GLU A 794 20.91 -18.14 26.63
N LEU A 795 21.28 -19.27 27.23
CA LEU A 795 22.54 -19.95 26.98
C LEU A 795 22.66 -20.54 25.56
N LEU A 796 21.56 -20.63 24.81
CA LEU A 796 21.59 -21.11 23.43
C LEU A 796 22.34 -20.16 22.49
N TYR A 797 22.35 -18.86 22.79
CA TYR A 797 22.95 -17.83 21.92
C TYR A 797 24.06 -17.07 22.63
N ASP A 798 23.90 -16.81 23.93
CA ASP A 798 24.76 -15.90 24.70
C ASP A 798 25.52 -16.62 25.81
N MET A 799 26.09 -17.79 25.50
CA MET A 799 26.95 -18.53 26.43
C MET A 799 28.40 -18.03 26.35
N PRO A 800 29.01 -17.59 27.48
CA PRO A 800 30.41 -17.19 27.52
C PRO A 800 31.35 -18.29 27.02
N PRO A 801 32.48 -17.96 26.36
CA PRO A 801 33.41 -18.97 25.81
C PRO A 801 33.93 -19.97 26.84
N ASP A 802 34.27 -19.50 28.05
CA ASP A 802 34.79 -20.35 29.13
C ASP A 802 33.71 -21.31 29.65
N ASP A 803 32.49 -20.81 29.83
CA ASP A 803 31.33 -21.62 30.22
C ASP A 803 31.00 -22.67 29.15
N ARG A 804 31.13 -22.30 27.87
CA ARG A 804 30.93 -23.22 26.74
C ARG A 804 31.96 -24.33 26.75
N LYS A 805 33.23 -24.02 27.00
CA LYS A 805 34.28 -25.02 27.12
C LYS A 805 33.99 -25.99 28.27
N ALA A 806 33.70 -25.48 29.47
CA ALA A 806 33.36 -26.30 30.63
C ALA A 806 32.11 -27.16 30.40
N ALA A 807 31.09 -26.61 29.73
CA ALA A 807 29.87 -27.33 29.40
C ALA A 807 30.11 -28.48 28.41
N LEU A 808 31.04 -28.34 27.45
CA LEU A 808 31.37 -29.37 26.47
C LEU A 808 32.25 -30.50 27.03
N GLU A 809 33.02 -30.23 28.10
CA GLU A 809 33.80 -31.26 28.81
C GLU A 809 32.91 -32.23 29.62
N TYR A 810 31.70 -31.82 29.98
CA TYR A 810 30.72 -32.68 30.66
C TYR A 810 30.19 -33.77 29.72
N GLN A 811 30.09 -35.01 30.23
CA GLN A 811 29.46 -36.13 29.51
C GLN A 811 28.12 -36.49 30.17
N PRO A 812 26.98 -36.13 29.55
CA PRO A 812 25.68 -36.51 30.08
C PRO A 812 25.45 -38.02 29.95
N SER A 813 24.77 -38.60 30.94
CA SER A 813 24.44 -40.04 30.95
C SER A 813 23.31 -40.42 30.01
N LEU A 814 22.45 -39.46 29.65
CA LEU A 814 21.24 -39.71 28.85
C LEU A 814 21.42 -39.40 27.35
N PHE A 815 22.43 -38.62 27.00
CA PHE A 815 22.61 -38.10 25.64
C PHE A 815 24.06 -38.26 25.20
N HIS A 816 24.27 -38.34 23.89
CA HIS A 816 25.60 -38.32 23.28
C HIS A 816 25.56 -37.56 21.94
N VAL A 817 26.71 -37.25 21.37
CA VAL A 817 26.83 -36.60 20.06
C VAL A 817 27.28 -37.64 19.04
N ASP A 818 26.56 -37.72 17.92
CA ASP A 818 26.96 -38.56 16.79
C ASP A 818 28.22 -37.98 16.12
N PRO A 819 29.32 -38.76 15.98
CA PRO A 819 30.57 -38.28 15.39
C PRO A 819 30.47 -38.01 13.88
N THR A 820 29.47 -38.56 13.18
CA THR A 820 29.36 -38.48 11.72
C THR A 820 28.53 -37.24 11.31
N PRO A 821 28.99 -36.40 10.35
CA PRO A 821 28.17 -35.32 9.80
C PRO A 821 26.92 -35.90 9.11
N VAL A 822 25.75 -35.32 9.39
CA VAL A 822 24.48 -35.75 8.79
C VAL A 822 24.58 -35.59 7.26
N ALA A 823 24.53 -36.71 6.51
CA ALA A 823 24.45 -36.68 5.06
C ALA A 823 23.15 -35.98 4.63
N THR A 824 23.25 -35.04 3.69
CA THR A 824 22.14 -34.24 3.12
C THR A 824 21.18 -35.02 2.22
N ALA A 825 21.16 -36.35 2.29
CA ALA A 825 20.23 -37.19 1.57
C ALA A 825 19.52 -38.12 2.55
N ALA A 826 18.22 -37.91 2.72
CA ALA A 826 17.37 -38.97 3.26
C ALA A 826 17.57 -40.22 2.38
N PRO A 827 17.86 -41.40 2.96
CA PRO A 827 17.80 -42.63 2.19
C PRO A 827 16.40 -42.72 1.58
N ALA A 828 16.31 -43.12 0.30
CA ALA A 828 15.03 -43.45 -0.30
C ALA A 828 14.28 -44.42 0.63
N PRO A 829 12.98 -44.23 0.90
CA PRO A 829 12.25 -45.10 1.80
C PRO A 829 12.37 -46.53 1.27
N PRO A 830 12.70 -47.52 2.11
CA PRO A 830 12.74 -48.90 1.67
C PRO A 830 11.39 -49.25 1.04
N THR A 831 11.44 -49.76 -0.20
CA THR A 831 10.28 -50.00 -1.08
C THR A 831 9.29 -51.04 -0.54
N THR A 832 9.61 -51.70 0.57
CA THR A 832 8.70 -52.59 1.31
C THR A 832 9.09 -52.60 2.80
N ILE A 833 8.50 -51.73 3.61
CA ILE A 833 8.47 -51.93 5.07
C ILE A 833 7.32 -52.91 5.33
N PRO A 834 7.56 -54.11 5.88
CA PRO A 834 6.48 -55.00 6.30
C PRO A 834 5.57 -54.21 7.25
N THR A 835 4.27 -54.19 6.97
CA THR A 835 3.33 -53.49 7.85
C THR A 835 3.40 -54.18 9.21
N PRO A 836 3.86 -53.49 10.28
CA PRO A 836 3.91 -54.09 11.59
C PRO A 836 2.48 -54.49 12.00
N PRO A 837 2.32 -55.57 12.79
CA PRO A 837 1.00 -55.98 13.25
C PRO A 837 0.28 -54.80 13.92
N PRO A 838 -1.06 -54.68 13.75
CA PRO A 838 -1.81 -53.56 14.28
C PRO A 838 -1.66 -53.48 15.80
N VAL A 839 -1.17 -52.35 16.29
CA VAL A 839 -1.09 -52.08 17.73
C VAL A 839 -2.48 -51.79 18.27
N VAL A 840 -2.90 -52.54 19.28
CA VAL A 840 -4.23 -52.42 19.90
C VAL A 840 -4.09 -51.72 21.26
N GLY A 841 -4.75 -50.58 21.41
CA GLY A 841 -4.86 -49.90 22.71
C GLY A 841 -5.79 -50.66 23.67
N ARG A 842 -5.42 -50.67 24.97
CA ARG A 842 -6.23 -51.24 26.05
C ARG A 842 -6.21 -50.30 27.25
N ILE A 843 -7.36 -50.17 27.90
CA ILE A 843 -7.47 -49.48 29.20
C ILE A 843 -7.55 -50.55 30.27
N ILE A 844 -6.63 -50.47 31.23
CA ILE A 844 -6.58 -51.37 32.37
C ILE A 844 -6.90 -50.53 33.61
N ARG A 845 -8.00 -50.86 34.29
CA ARG A 845 -8.37 -50.22 35.56
C ARG A 845 -7.71 -51.00 36.70
N ILE A 846 -6.95 -50.30 37.53
CA ILE A 846 -6.38 -50.85 38.76
C ILE A 846 -6.96 -50.05 39.93
N THR A 847 -7.60 -50.74 40.86
CA THR A 847 -8.24 -50.16 42.04
C THR A 847 -7.19 -49.72 43.08
N GLY A 848 -7.60 -48.84 44.00
CA GLY A 848 -6.73 -48.42 45.10
C GLY A 848 -6.29 -49.59 46.00
N ALA A 849 -7.17 -50.58 46.21
CA ALA A 849 -6.87 -51.78 46.97
C ALA A 849 -5.82 -52.66 46.28
N GLU A 850 -5.95 -52.87 44.97
CA GLU A 850 -4.96 -53.61 44.17
C GLU A 850 -3.60 -52.90 44.15
N LEU A 851 -3.59 -51.57 44.02
CA LEU A 851 -2.35 -50.77 44.09
C LEU A 851 -1.69 -50.87 45.48
N ALA A 852 -2.47 -50.85 46.55
CA ALA A 852 -1.97 -51.01 47.92
C ALA A 852 -1.38 -52.41 48.14
N ALA A 853 -2.07 -53.45 47.70
CA ALA A 853 -1.59 -54.83 47.76
C ALA A 853 -0.31 -55.03 46.94
N LEU A 854 -0.26 -54.46 45.73
CA LEU A 854 0.92 -54.51 44.87
C LEU A 854 2.11 -53.80 45.51
N LYS A 855 1.89 -52.62 46.10
CA LYS A 855 2.94 -51.89 46.81
C LYS A 855 3.46 -52.68 48.01
N ALA A 856 2.58 -53.32 48.78
CA ALA A 856 2.99 -54.19 49.89
C ALA A 856 3.86 -55.35 49.39
N HIS A 857 3.45 -56.02 48.30
CA HIS A 857 4.22 -57.12 47.70
C HIS A 857 5.59 -56.69 47.14
N ALA A 858 5.67 -55.49 46.58
CA ALA A 858 6.90 -54.92 46.05
C ALA A 858 7.80 -54.27 47.12
N THR A 859 7.36 -54.18 48.37
CA THR A 859 8.17 -53.58 49.44
C THR A 859 9.23 -54.58 49.92
N ASN A 860 10.44 -54.09 50.21
CA ASN A 860 11.54 -54.91 50.66
C ASN A 860 11.17 -55.63 51.98
N PRO A 861 11.22 -56.98 52.04
CA PRO A 861 10.91 -57.74 53.25
C PRO A 861 11.77 -57.37 54.47
N ASN A 862 13.00 -56.87 54.24
CA ASN A 862 13.95 -56.52 55.30
C ASN A 862 13.80 -55.09 55.83
N GLY A 863 12.82 -54.31 55.34
CA GLY A 863 12.53 -52.95 55.85
C GLY A 863 13.56 -51.86 55.54
N ALA A 864 14.61 -52.16 54.77
CA ALA A 864 15.77 -51.26 54.58
C ALA A 864 15.51 -50.03 53.67
N SER A 865 14.37 -49.93 52.98
CA SER A 865 14.07 -48.81 52.07
C SER A 865 12.57 -48.68 51.80
N TRP A 866 12.13 -47.48 51.41
CA TRP A 866 10.75 -47.20 51.02
C TRP A 866 10.62 -47.15 49.49
N ILE A 867 9.43 -47.46 48.98
CA ILE A 867 9.08 -47.30 47.57
C ILE A 867 7.76 -46.54 47.41
N SER A 868 7.59 -45.88 46.27
CA SER A 868 6.34 -45.24 45.89
C SER A 868 5.37 -46.24 45.25
N THR A 869 4.08 -45.89 45.17
CA THR A 869 3.10 -46.70 44.42
C THR A 869 3.45 -46.75 42.93
N PHE A 870 4.04 -45.68 42.39
CA PHE A 870 4.56 -45.65 41.03
C PHE A 870 5.68 -46.68 40.85
N ASP A 871 6.64 -46.75 41.78
CA ASP A 871 7.78 -47.67 41.69
C ASP A 871 7.31 -49.13 41.63
N ALA A 872 6.37 -49.50 42.51
CA ALA A 872 5.77 -50.84 42.54
C ALA A 872 5.02 -51.17 41.24
N LEU A 873 4.19 -50.25 40.76
CA LEU A 873 3.40 -50.44 39.54
C LEU A 873 4.29 -50.51 38.29
N ALA A 874 5.25 -49.60 38.15
CA ALA A 874 6.18 -49.56 37.03
C ALA A 874 6.99 -50.86 36.95
N ALA A 875 7.55 -51.32 38.08
CA ALA A 875 8.28 -52.57 38.16
C ALA A 875 7.41 -53.78 37.79
N HIS A 876 6.18 -53.81 38.30
CA HIS A 876 5.25 -54.90 38.03
C HIS A 876 4.85 -54.98 36.56
N LEU A 877 4.50 -53.85 35.94
CA LEU A 877 4.15 -53.79 34.53
C LEU A 877 5.35 -54.13 33.64
N TRP A 878 6.52 -53.60 33.95
CA TRP A 878 7.75 -53.87 33.21
C TRP A 878 8.08 -55.37 33.19
N GLN A 879 8.08 -56.01 34.36
CA GLN A 879 8.34 -57.44 34.48
C GLN A 879 7.23 -58.29 33.85
N THR A 880 5.96 -57.96 34.11
CA THR A 880 4.82 -58.76 33.63
C THR A 880 4.71 -58.73 32.11
N LEU A 881 4.85 -57.54 31.49
CA LEU A 881 4.84 -57.40 30.05
C LEU A 881 6.03 -58.10 29.40
N TYR A 882 7.22 -58.02 30.01
CA TYR A 882 8.39 -58.75 29.52
C TYR A 882 8.18 -60.26 29.58
N ARG A 883 7.67 -60.81 30.69
CA ARG A 883 7.35 -62.24 30.83
C ARG A 883 6.31 -62.69 29.80
N ALA A 884 5.25 -61.91 29.58
CA ALA A 884 4.23 -62.21 28.59
C ALA A 884 4.81 -62.23 27.15
N ARG A 885 5.65 -61.26 26.81
CA ARG A 885 6.36 -61.23 25.51
C ARG A 885 7.31 -62.41 25.35
N LEU A 886 8.03 -62.78 26.42
CA LEU A 886 8.94 -63.91 26.40
C LEU A 886 8.21 -65.24 26.15
N GLN A 887 7.01 -65.42 26.71
CA GLN A 887 6.17 -66.61 26.48
C GLN A 887 5.63 -66.71 25.05
N LEU A 888 5.37 -65.56 24.40
CA LEU A 888 4.81 -65.50 23.04
C LEU A 888 5.89 -65.45 21.95
N ARG A 889 7.17 -65.36 22.33
CA ARG A 889 8.28 -65.21 21.39
C ARG A 889 8.60 -66.53 20.69
N ALA A 890 8.77 -66.49 19.37
CA ALA A 890 9.30 -67.60 18.60
C ALA A 890 10.81 -67.77 18.86
N ALA A 891 11.30 -69.01 18.87
CA ALA A 891 12.71 -69.31 19.15
C ALA A 891 13.69 -68.64 18.16
N THR A 892 13.23 -68.30 16.96
CA THR A 892 14.02 -67.66 15.88
C THR A 892 14.03 -66.12 15.93
N SER A 893 13.24 -65.48 16.80
CA SER A 893 13.18 -64.02 16.91
C SER A 893 14.41 -63.44 17.61
N PRO A 894 14.81 -62.18 17.36
CA PRO A 894 15.91 -61.50 18.09
C PRO A 894 15.61 -61.35 19.59
N PRO A 895 16.64 -61.16 20.46
CA PRO A 895 16.45 -61.00 21.90
C PRO A 895 15.56 -59.79 22.23
N LEU A 896 14.64 -59.96 23.18
CA LEU A 896 13.80 -58.87 23.67
C LEU A 896 14.63 -57.87 24.46
N SER A 897 14.47 -56.58 24.16
CA SER A 897 15.04 -55.49 24.94
C SER A 897 14.47 -55.51 26.36
N THR A 898 15.36 -55.37 27.34
CA THR A 898 14.99 -55.18 28.76
C THR A 898 14.98 -53.71 29.14
N ALA A 899 15.07 -52.78 28.18
CA ALA A 899 15.15 -51.36 28.51
C ALA A 899 13.82 -50.84 29.07
N PHE A 900 13.90 -50.21 30.24
CA PHE A 900 12.81 -49.46 30.85
C PHE A 900 13.09 -47.97 30.77
N LEU A 901 12.07 -47.20 30.41
CA LEU A 901 12.13 -45.75 30.39
C LEU A 901 10.96 -45.16 31.17
N THR A 902 11.24 -44.10 31.93
CA THR A 902 10.19 -43.26 32.51
C THR A 902 10.48 -41.79 32.30
N SER A 903 9.42 -40.99 32.35
CA SER A 903 9.49 -39.54 32.43
C SER A 903 9.55 -39.08 33.90
N VAL A 904 10.39 -38.09 34.20
CA VAL A 904 10.54 -37.48 35.53
C VAL A 904 10.41 -35.96 35.39
N ASN A 905 9.52 -35.36 36.18
CA ASN A 905 9.37 -33.91 36.27
C ASN A 905 10.49 -33.32 37.13
N HIS A 906 11.32 -32.46 36.55
CA HIS A 906 12.48 -31.86 37.20
C HIS A 906 12.22 -30.44 37.72
N ARG A 907 10.99 -29.91 37.66
CA ARG A 907 10.67 -28.56 38.20
C ARG A 907 11.11 -28.40 39.65
N ALA A 908 10.87 -29.40 40.50
CA ALA A 908 11.30 -29.36 41.91
C ALA A 908 12.83 -29.42 42.11
N ARG A 909 13.60 -29.87 41.11
CA ARG A 909 15.06 -30.00 41.18
C ARG A 909 15.80 -28.84 40.53
N LEU A 910 15.29 -28.37 39.40
CA LEU A 910 15.85 -27.25 38.64
C LEU A 910 15.33 -25.90 39.15
N ALA A 911 14.24 -25.90 39.91
CA ALA A 911 13.59 -24.71 40.44
C ALA A 911 13.42 -23.60 39.38
N PRO A 912 12.80 -23.89 38.21
CA PRO A 912 12.46 -22.82 37.27
C PRO A 912 11.44 -21.86 37.91
N PRO A 913 11.23 -20.67 37.35
CA PRO A 913 10.25 -19.73 37.87
C PRO A 913 8.87 -20.38 38.05
N PRO A 914 8.05 -19.92 39.03
CA PRO A 914 6.70 -20.43 39.23
C PRO A 914 5.88 -20.42 37.94
N ARG A 915 4.97 -21.40 37.82
CA ARG A 915 4.11 -21.57 36.63
C ARG A 915 4.90 -21.75 35.31
N HIS A 916 6.02 -22.47 35.38
CA HIS A 916 6.86 -22.82 34.22
C HIS A 916 6.14 -23.73 33.23
N PHE A 917 5.77 -23.16 32.10
CA PHE A 917 5.05 -23.83 31.02
C PHE A 917 5.94 -24.77 30.17
N PRO A 918 7.16 -24.40 29.74
CA PRO A 918 7.97 -25.23 28.83
C PRO A 918 8.41 -26.58 29.40
N ASN A 919 9.10 -27.40 28.58
CA ASN A 919 9.58 -28.71 29.03
C ASN A 919 10.58 -28.58 30.19
N CYS A 920 10.31 -29.28 31.28
CA CYS A 920 11.22 -29.44 32.42
C CYS A 920 11.26 -30.92 32.81
N LEU A 921 11.44 -31.77 31.79
CA LEU A 921 11.36 -33.22 31.88
C LEU A 921 12.70 -33.85 31.53
N PHE A 922 13.09 -34.87 32.29
CA PHE A 922 14.13 -35.82 31.87
C PHE A 922 13.53 -37.21 31.78
N THR A 923 14.11 -38.04 30.92
CA THR A 923 13.65 -39.40 30.66
C THR A 923 14.75 -40.41 30.95
N PRO A 924 15.03 -40.68 32.24
CA PRO A 924 16.02 -41.67 32.63
C PRO A 924 15.58 -43.08 32.23
N TYR A 925 16.56 -43.93 31.94
CA TYR A 925 16.32 -45.32 31.57
C TYR A 925 17.27 -46.27 32.30
N CYS A 926 16.86 -47.53 32.40
CA CYS A 926 17.70 -48.61 32.90
C CYS A 926 17.50 -49.89 32.09
N THR A 927 18.47 -50.80 32.18
CA THR A 927 18.37 -52.17 31.68
C THR A 927 18.70 -53.12 32.82
N THR A 928 18.21 -54.35 32.76
CA THR A 928 18.59 -55.42 33.68
C THR A 928 18.57 -56.76 32.95
N ALA A 929 19.53 -57.63 33.24
CA ALA A 929 19.60 -58.97 32.63
C ALA A 929 18.55 -59.92 33.24
N ASP A 930 18.22 -59.74 34.52
CA ASP A 930 17.40 -60.66 35.30
C ASP A 930 15.91 -60.26 35.36
N LEU A 931 15.41 -59.48 34.39
CA LEU A 931 14.07 -58.89 34.44
C LEU A 931 12.95 -59.93 34.67
N ALA A 932 13.07 -61.11 34.05
CA ALA A 932 12.08 -62.17 34.16
C ALA A 932 12.10 -62.89 35.53
N THR A 933 13.21 -62.91 36.25
CA THR A 933 13.42 -63.75 37.44
C THR A 933 13.63 -62.95 38.72
N ALA A 934 14.03 -61.68 38.62
CA ALA A 934 14.29 -60.82 39.76
C ALA A 934 13.06 -60.66 40.66
N PRO A 935 13.23 -60.68 42.00
CA PRO A 935 12.18 -60.31 42.93
C PRO A 935 11.63 -58.91 42.64
N LEU A 936 10.31 -58.75 42.71
CA LEU A 936 9.64 -57.49 42.36
C LEU A 936 10.17 -56.31 43.18
N TRP A 937 10.54 -56.53 44.44
CA TRP A 937 11.07 -55.47 45.31
C TRP A 937 12.43 -54.92 44.84
N GLN A 938 13.28 -55.73 44.21
CA GLN A 938 14.55 -55.27 43.66
C GLN A 938 14.30 -54.36 42.46
N LEU A 939 13.40 -54.77 41.56
CA LEU A 939 13.00 -53.97 40.41
C LEU A 939 12.33 -52.66 40.85
N ALA A 940 11.48 -52.69 41.87
CA ALA A 940 10.88 -51.50 42.46
C ALA A 940 11.94 -50.56 43.06
N GLN A 941 12.99 -51.09 43.70
CA GLN A 941 14.12 -50.26 44.14
C GLN A 941 14.92 -49.68 42.96
N THR A 942 15.09 -50.42 41.86
CA THR A 942 15.68 -49.88 40.64
C THR A 942 14.85 -48.70 40.12
N MET A 943 13.52 -48.81 40.08
CA MET A 943 12.62 -47.70 39.71
C MET A 943 12.75 -46.52 40.68
N HIS A 944 12.86 -46.81 41.97
CA HIS A 944 13.04 -45.82 43.02
C HIS A 944 14.35 -45.02 42.84
N ALA A 945 15.45 -45.69 42.54
CA ALA A 945 16.73 -45.05 42.25
C ALA A 945 16.67 -44.28 40.92
N LEU A 946 16.10 -44.89 39.87
CA LEU A 946 16.00 -44.31 38.53
C LEU A 946 15.22 -43.00 38.53
N THR A 947 14.08 -42.94 39.22
CA THR A 947 13.26 -41.71 39.28
C THR A 947 13.96 -40.56 40.01
N ARG A 948 15.07 -40.81 40.71
CA ARG A 948 15.90 -39.81 41.39
C ARG A 948 17.10 -39.33 40.58
N THR A 949 17.34 -39.89 39.40
CA THR A 949 18.39 -39.44 38.48
C THR A 949 17.81 -38.62 37.32
N PRO A 950 18.59 -37.70 36.72
CA PRO A 950 19.83 -37.14 37.26
C PRO A 950 19.60 -36.28 38.52
N SER A 951 20.65 -36.09 39.32
CA SER A 951 20.64 -35.12 40.43
C SER A 951 20.42 -33.68 39.90
N ALA A 952 20.08 -32.72 40.77
CA ALA A 952 19.90 -31.33 40.35
C ALA A 952 21.14 -30.75 39.64
N ALA A 953 22.34 -31.04 40.14
CA ALA A 953 23.60 -30.62 39.56
C ALA A 953 23.83 -31.26 38.18
N ALA A 954 23.63 -32.58 38.05
CA ALA A 954 23.78 -33.29 36.78
C ALA A 954 22.72 -32.87 35.74
N ALA A 955 21.48 -32.60 36.18
CA ALA A 955 20.42 -32.07 35.33
C ALA A 955 20.80 -30.70 34.76
N THR A 956 21.29 -29.79 35.62
CA THR A 956 21.73 -28.45 35.19
C THR A 956 22.94 -28.52 34.27
N ALA A 957 23.93 -29.38 34.56
CA ALA A 957 25.08 -29.61 33.69
C ALA A 957 24.64 -30.17 32.32
N THR A 958 23.66 -31.06 32.29
CA THR A 958 23.09 -31.58 31.04
C THR A 958 22.41 -30.47 30.23
N VAL A 959 21.60 -29.60 30.85
CA VAL A 959 20.96 -28.46 30.16
C VAL A 959 22.02 -27.53 29.54
N ARG A 960 23.08 -27.21 30.29
CA ARG A 960 24.21 -26.41 29.79
C ARG A 960 24.93 -27.09 28.64
N TRP A 961 25.20 -28.39 28.75
CA TRP A 961 25.82 -29.19 27.69
C TRP A 961 24.99 -29.16 26.41
N ILE A 962 23.65 -29.30 26.51
CA ILE A 962 22.75 -29.21 25.35
C ILE A 962 22.87 -27.84 24.70
N ALA A 963 22.80 -26.76 25.48
CA ALA A 963 22.91 -25.39 24.97
C ALA A 963 24.25 -25.15 24.26
N ALA A 964 25.34 -25.68 24.80
CA ALA A 964 26.70 -25.53 24.28
C ALA A 964 26.96 -26.25 22.95
N GLN A 965 26.18 -27.29 22.60
CA GLN A 965 26.39 -28.07 21.38
C GLN A 965 26.27 -27.19 20.12
N PRO A 966 27.24 -27.27 19.18
CA PRO A 966 27.23 -26.43 17.98
C PRO A 966 26.15 -26.83 16.97
N ASP A 967 25.72 -28.09 16.97
CA ASP A 967 24.61 -28.55 16.14
C ASP A 967 23.67 -29.46 16.95
N LYS A 968 22.46 -28.97 17.20
CA LYS A 968 21.45 -29.69 17.98
C LYS A 968 20.96 -30.95 17.27
N ARG A 969 21.07 -31.03 15.94
CA ARG A 969 20.69 -32.20 15.14
C ARG A 969 21.59 -33.40 15.37
N ARG A 970 22.77 -33.21 15.99
CA ARG A 970 23.73 -34.29 16.28
C ARG A 970 23.52 -34.94 17.65
N ILE A 971 22.69 -34.34 18.49
CA ILE A 971 22.39 -34.90 19.81
C ILE A 971 21.53 -36.16 19.60
N ARG A 972 21.93 -37.25 20.24
CA ARG A 972 21.24 -38.54 20.21
C ARG A 972 20.89 -38.96 21.62
N TRP A 973 19.75 -39.60 21.74
CA TRP A 973 19.29 -40.18 22.99
C TRP A 973 19.94 -41.55 23.20
N GLY A 974 20.48 -41.79 24.40
CA GLY A 974 21.18 -43.04 24.74
C GLY A 974 20.26 -44.24 24.97
N PHE A 975 18.94 -44.08 24.91
CA PHE A 975 17.99 -45.16 25.19
C PHE A 975 18.12 -46.32 24.17
N PRO A 976 18.49 -47.53 24.59
CA PRO A 976 18.53 -48.69 23.72
C PRO A 976 17.10 -49.17 23.49
N GLY A 977 16.51 -48.75 22.36
CA GLY A 977 15.16 -49.16 21.96
C GLY A 977 15.03 -50.64 21.62
N GLY A 978 14.13 -50.97 20.70
CA GLY A 978 13.94 -52.34 20.19
C GLY A 978 12.71 -53.06 20.72
N GLU A 979 12.40 -54.20 20.11
CA GLU A 979 11.27 -55.03 20.46
C GLU A 979 11.40 -55.53 21.91
N GLY A 980 10.40 -55.26 22.75
CA GLY A 980 10.44 -55.61 24.18
C GLY A 980 10.72 -54.44 25.13
N ALA A 981 11.24 -53.31 24.64
CA ALA A 981 11.41 -52.11 25.44
C ALA A 981 10.05 -51.63 26.03
N PHE A 982 10.10 -51.02 27.21
CA PHE A 982 8.90 -50.53 27.90
C PHE A 982 9.09 -49.08 28.36
N MET A 983 8.17 -48.22 27.92
CA MET A 983 8.12 -46.82 28.33
C MET A 983 6.87 -46.60 29.17
N PHE A 984 7.04 -45.98 30.35
CA PHE A 984 5.94 -45.69 31.25
C PHE A 984 5.96 -44.21 31.64
N SER A 985 4.87 -43.49 31.34
CA SER A 985 4.70 -42.08 31.67
C SER A 985 3.50 -41.93 32.59
N ALA A 986 3.71 -41.42 33.80
CA ALA A 986 2.64 -41.31 34.80
C ALA A 986 2.07 -39.90 34.86
N TRP A 987 0.77 -39.79 34.56
CA TRP A 987 0.01 -38.53 34.61
C TRP A 987 -0.89 -38.41 35.85
N SER A 988 -0.79 -39.35 36.78
CA SER A 988 -1.67 -39.47 37.96
C SER A 988 -1.52 -38.34 38.98
N LYS A 989 -0.47 -37.51 38.90
CA LYS A 989 -0.23 -36.39 39.81
C LYS A 989 -0.67 -35.03 39.25
N PHE A 990 -1.08 -34.98 37.98
CA PHE A 990 -1.55 -33.73 37.40
C PHE A 990 -2.99 -33.48 37.84
N ASP A 991 -3.28 -32.23 38.19
CA ASP A 991 -4.63 -31.79 38.42
C ASP A 991 -5.37 -31.67 37.09
N ALA A 992 -5.88 -32.82 36.63
CA ALA A 992 -6.48 -33.07 35.33
C ALA A 992 -8.02 -33.16 35.38
N TYR A 993 -8.64 -32.95 36.54
CA TYR A 993 -10.09 -33.10 36.72
C TYR A 993 -10.75 -31.95 37.50
N HIS A 994 -9.99 -31.04 38.15
CA HIS A 994 -10.54 -29.86 38.83
C HIS A 994 -10.54 -28.62 37.91
N PHE A 995 -11.35 -28.63 36.86
CA PHE A 995 -11.58 -27.46 36.00
C PHE A 995 -12.99 -27.41 35.40
#